data_AF-A0A7C4G1X5-F1
#
_entry.id   AF-A0A7C4G1X5-F1
#
_cell.length_a   1.000
_cell.length_b   1.000
_cell.length_c   1.000
_cell.angle_alpha   90.00
_cell.angle_beta   90.00
_cell.angle_gamma   90.00
#
_symmetry.space_group_name_H-M   'P 1'
#
loop_
_entity.id
_entity.type
_entity.pdbx_description
1 polymer ?
#
loop_
_entity_poly.entity_id
_entity_poly.type
_entity_poly.pdbx_seq_one_letter_code
_entity_poly.pdbx_strand_id
1 'polypeptide(L)'
;MDPLLVCNTGGTNIRSLGTPGSRFEEPGGLMSDYQPNLFVEKFRHALEVAEQTNPQSGICGYELEWNMLDSHLWPLLTVGSGPERISFVDYLRDEILPSSFRPFSQLEVYHWMIEWATRPYYHLIGAVYESRVLEAVLINALHQASEKFGERFYYWHGNLLFQPQFGKDCIPGSWNLAKRRYLERCVDLYGAALATAGIHSNLSLPETLLSWDFVHQNQNLANHISQPFQHLDDYKNYVYIRSTRLLRAFAALFIATTASTPFVSQYRNGKQVIVLAKADSVRNLTFPNPILLDLPGLYRSHEDYLRISYELVRKGIRFGNNNWTPVRARSFSEPVERLIAITSDQLRQLYARGLYTASKDDQAEEMAREIEKQNLLARINIPMSRVEVRCDEGGHDMETDLANLALKYLLLLRFYSDPSFAVSFRYDTEDIERARRNEEKAARYGLDAEIENPLSGKPIRVREFLGWVLEELMPLAEGLEMTQFLTPLVEMSKGAPNTSQKIRRRVLQDLGEVDEIPLEYLQRLAEEREEAVKNDIATIQSELYRLGNEADKLQALIQRGRDEYRQYPNIPISFKPIRPLQVIKVYADKTSEIVDLSMQLVQIPSVTACTNERLEEVAYAASFICNYAERNGLEVRYFNKNKYPALLIGFPGHLYAPVTLSGHFDVVQPAPDESQFQPRLEGDYLVGRGAADMKTVVATYLVWFKDRLLQGEPYPAMNLLLVGNEENGEFEPMGTPHVLEQIAREGYPLPQLFIAGERTGEKGDELLGEICTSNRGIMRFDIIARGTRAHTSQTSVGSQAKADLPTKLFDFRQKMIDLFQDHLKLSSPDRWNSQFQIPFVRIGEEGLYNVSPEFAVMGVEVRPIPEENVEELVRNLEDLCRQNDLEFHLKVCEKGIRCSPENPYLRILLEAYQEVAKEPPRIGKKLPATSARFAPAGQGVVWGQSGIDPHGYNEKHYIPSIKPYYDILSAFAKRLEGHLVMTVKENER
;
A
#
# COMPACT_ATOMS: atom_id res chain seq x y z
N MET A 1 -58.27 48.57 -21.26
CA MET A 1 -59.12 48.38 -20.08
C MET A 1 -58.19 48.31 -18.88
N ASP A 2 -58.18 49.37 -18.11
CA ASP A 2 -57.60 49.50 -16.76
C ASP A 2 -58.75 49.24 -15.75
N PRO A 3 -58.56 49.25 -14.41
CA PRO A 3 -57.46 48.81 -13.53
C PRO A 3 -57.96 48.18 -12.19
N LEU A 4 -57.03 47.80 -11.28
CA LEU A 4 -56.98 48.08 -9.81
C LEU A 4 -55.87 47.19 -9.17
N LEU A 5 -54.68 47.71 -8.83
CA LEU A 5 -54.23 48.33 -7.54
C LEU A 5 -54.05 47.32 -6.39
N VAL A 6 -52.92 47.26 -5.66
CA VAL A 6 -52.37 48.30 -4.76
C VAL A 6 -50.83 48.22 -4.60
N CYS A 7 -50.19 49.41 -4.57
CA CYS A 7 -48.82 49.71 -4.15
C CYS A 7 -48.73 50.22 -2.70
N ASN A 8 -47.57 50.04 -2.04
CA ASN A 8 -46.86 51.00 -1.15
C ASN A 8 -45.70 50.28 -0.44
N THR A 9 -44.53 50.80 -0.06
CA THR A 9 -43.71 52.03 -0.28
C THR A 9 -42.46 51.85 0.60
N GLY A 10 -41.29 52.38 0.21
CA GLY A 10 -40.24 52.75 1.18
C GLY A 10 -38.81 52.43 0.74
N GLY A 11 -38.11 53.43 0.19
CA GLY A 11 -36.68 53.35 -0.10
C GLY A 11 -35.79 53.71 1.09
N THR A 12 -34.50 53.42 0.97
CA THR A 12 -33.41 54.26 1.48
C THR A 12 -32.14 53.99 0.67
N ASN A 13 -31.60 55.06 0.09
CA ASN A 13 -30.29 55.13 -0.56
C ASN A 13 -29.17 55.00 0.48
N ILE A 14 -28.14 54.20 0.19
CA ILE A 14 -26.76 54.51 0.60
C ILE A 14 -25.83 54.26 -0.59
N ARG A 15 -25.16 55.34 -1.01
CA ARG A 15 -24.05 55.37 -1.97
C ARG A 15 -22.81 54.70 -1.36
N SER A 16 -22.16 53.81 -2.10
CA SER A 16 -20.70 53.57 -2.03
C SER A 16 -20.12 54.01 -3.40
N LEU A 17 -19.52 55.19 -3.49
CA LEU A 17 -18.08 55.46 -3.36
C LEU A 17 -17.23 54.48 -4.19
N GLY A 18 -16.79 54.99 -5.34
CA GLY A 18 -16.04 54.24 -6.33
C GLY A 18 -14.61 53.90 -5.91
N THR A 19 -14.06 52.94 -6.65
CA THR A 19 -12.64 52.66 -6.76
C THR A 19 -12.26 52.64 -8.25
N PRO A 20 -11.14 53.27 -8.65
CA PRO A 20 -10.69 53.32 -10.03
C PRO A 20 -9.82 52.09 -10.34
N GLY A 21 -10.14 51.36 -11.41
CA GLY A 21 -9.34 50.24 -11.91
C GLY A 21 -9.71 49.93 -13.34
N SER A 22 -8.77 50.15 -14.25
CA SER A 22 -8.91 49.97 -15.70
C SER A 22 -9.36 48.55 -16.06
N ARG A 23 -10.53 48.41 -16.67
CA ARG A 23 -10.88 47.22 -17.45
C ARG A 23 -9.87 47.09 -18.59
N PHE A 24 -9.10 46.01 -18.57
CA PHE A 24 -8.27 45.60 -19.71
C PHE A 24 -9.20 44.96 -20.74
N GLU A 25 -9.68 45.77 -21.69
CA GLU A 25 -10.36 45.26 -22.88
C GLU A 25 -9.32 44.78 -23.90
N GLU A 26 -9.41 43.51 -24.30
CA GLU A 26 -8.72 42.98 -25.47
C GLU A 26 -9.25 43.69 -26.74
N PRO A 27 -8.38 44.12 -27.68
CA PRO A 27 -8.84 44.67 -28.93
C PRO A 27 -9.24 43.55 -29.90
N GLY A 28 -10.56 43.32 -30.01
CA GLY A 28 -11.20 42.72 -31.18
C GLY A 28 -11.10 41.20 -31.33
N GLY A 29 -12.12 40.48 -30.84
CA GLY A 29 -12.40 39.07 -31.14
C GLY A 29 -13.85 38.74 -30.73
N LEU A 30 -14.53 37.85 -31.46
CA LEU A 30 -15.92 37.45 -31.17
C LEU A 30 -16.11 37.13 -29.68
N MET A 31 -17.22 37.59 -29.08
CA MET A 31 -17.60 37.22 -27.70
C MET A 31 -17.58 35.70 -27.56
N SER A 32 -16.58 35.18 -26.84
CA SER A 32 -16.55 33.80 -26.36
C SER A 32 -17.67 33.65 -25.35
N ASP A 33 -18.67 32.83 -25.67
CA ASP A 33 -19.77 32.48 -24.76
C ASP A 33 -19.25 31.43 -23.76
N TYR A 34 -18.23 31.79 -22.97
CA TYR A 34 -17.62 30.90 -21.99
C TYR A 34 -18.62 30.58 -20.88
N GLN A 35 -19.05 29.32 -20.80
CA GLN A 35 -20.05 28.83 -19.84
C GLN A 35 -19.39 27.85 -18.85
N PRO A 36 -18.72 28.34 -17.78
CA PRO A 36 -18.00 27.49 -16.84
C PRO A 36 -18.90 26.47 -16.17
N ASN A 37 -20.14 26.83 -15.84
CA ASN A 37 -21.08 25.95 -15.15
C ASN A 37 -21.44 24.71 -15.99
N LEU A 38 -21.69 24.88 -17.29
CA LEU A 38 -22.00 23.77 -18.20
C LEU A 38 -20.81 22.83 -18.36
N PHE A 39 -19.60 23.40 -18.45
CA PHE A 39 -18.37 22.61 -18.51
C PHE A 39 -18.14 21.81 -17.22
N VAL A 40 -18.36 22.44 -16.06
CA VAL A 40 -18.22 21.80 -14.74
C VAL A 40 -19.13 20.59 -14.60
N GLU A 41 -20.40 20.69 -14.99
CA GLU A 41 -21.34 19.56 -14.96
C GLU A 41 -20.84 18.40 -15.82
N LYS A 42 -20.45 18.70 -17.08
CA LYS A 42 -19.89 17.71 -17.99
C LYS A 42 -18.60 17.07 -17.45
N PHE A 43 -17.71 17.88 -16.88
CA PHE A 43 -16.46 17.41 -16.30
C PHE A 43 -16.71 16.47 -15.12
N ARG A 44 -17.61 16.83 -14.19
CA ARG A 44 -17.98 15.99 -13.05
C ARG A 44 -18.50 14.63 -13.49
N HIS A 45 -19.40 14.60 -14.47
CA HIS A 45 -19.90 13.35 -15.04
C HIS A 45 -18.78 12.54 -15.70
N ALA A 46 -17.89 13.17 -16.46
CA ALA A 46 -16.76 12.48 -17.07
C ALA A 46 -15.82 11.88 -16.02
N LEU A 47 -15.54 12.63 -14.95
CA LEU A 47 -14.69 12.20 -13.83
C LEU A 47 -15.30 11.00 -13.10
N GLU A 48 -16.58 11.08 -12.74
CA GLU A 48 -17.31 9.99 -12.06
C GLU A 48 -17.31 8.70 -12.90
N VAL A 49 -17.58 8.80 -14.21
CA VAL A 49 -17.52 7.63 -15.11
C VAL A 49 -16.10 7.09 -15.22
N ALA A 50 -15.08 7.96 -15.26
CA ALA A 50 -13.69 7.52 -15.33
C ALA A 50 -13.28 6.76 -14.05
N GLU A 51 -13.66 7.26 -12.88
CA GLU A 51 -13.41 6.64 -11.59
C GLU A 51 -14.07 5.26 -11.48
N GLN A 52 -15.33 5.13 -11.92
CA GLN A 52 -16.04 3.86 -11.91
C GLN A 52 -15.48 2.83 -12.90
N THR A 53 -15.03 3.28 -14.08
CA THR A 53 -14.57 2.39 -15.16
C THR A 53 -13.10 2.00 -15.03
N ASN A 54 -12.26 2.86 -14.45
CA ASN A 54 -10.83 2.59 -14.27
C ASN A 54 -10.30 3.18 -12.95
N PRO A 55 -10.69 2.61 -11.78
CA PRO A 55 -10.36 3.18 -10.47
C PRO A 55 -8.85 3.25 -10.17
N GLN A 56 -8.02 2.46 -10.86
CA GLN A 56 -6.57 2.45 -10.68
C GLN A 56 -5.84 3.58 -11.45
N SER A 57 -6.54 4.32 -12.31
CA SER A 57 -6.02 5.49 -13.03
C SER A 57 -6.22 6.78 -12.24
N GLY A 58 -6.01 7.94 -12.89
CA GLY A 58 -6.20 9.25 -12.30
C GLY A 58 -5.88 10.41 -13.25
N ILE A 59 -6.08 11.63 -12.75
CA ILE A 59 -5.86 12.91 -13.45
C ILE A 59 -4.62 13.67 -12.96
N CYS A 60 -4.03 13.24 -11.84
CA CYS A 60 -2.88 13.90 -11.25
C CYS A 60 -1.94 12.92 -10.53
N GLY A 61 -0.69 13.33 -10.34
CA GLY A 61 0.32 12.62 -9.55
C GLY A 61 1.63 13.42 -9.47
N TYR A 62 2.58 12.92 -8.68
CA TYR A 62 3.91 13.53 -8.51
C TYR A 62 5.04 12.58 -8.85
N GLU A 63 6.12 13.13 -9.39
CA GLU A 63 7.48 12.59 -9.23
C GLU A 63 8.19 13.46 -8.18
N LEU A 64 8.83 12.82 -7.20
CA LEU A 64 9.44 13.42 -6.00
C LEU A 64 10.92 13.07 -6.00
N GLU A 65 11.79 14.07 -6.13
CA GLU A 65 13.24 13.87 -6.11
C GLU A 65 13.80 14.33 -4.76
N TRP A 66 14.75 13.57 -4.21
CA TRP A 66 15.47 13.92 -2.99
C TRP A 66 16.96 13.57 -3.06
N ASN A 67 17.78 14.33 -2.34
CA ASN A 67 19.21 14.07 -2.14
C ASN A 67 19.44 13.43 -0.76
N MET A 68 20.14 12.30 -0.69
CA MET A 68 20.51 11.59 0.54
C MET A 68 21.84 12.11 1.07
N LEU A 69 21.86 12.51 2.34
CA LEU A 69 22.98 13.20 2.96
C LEU A 69 23.46 12.52 4.25
N ASP A 70 24.74 12.66 4.54
CA ASP A 70 25.38 12.18 5.77
C ASP A 70 25.12 13.10 6.97
N SER A 71 25.73 12.80 8.12
CA SER A 71 25.56 13.60 9.34
C SER A 71 26.10 15.04 9.21
N HIS A 72 26.97 15.30 8.24
CA HIS A 72 27.52 16.62 7.94
C HIS A 72 26.82 17.28 6.74
N LEU A 73 25.69 16.73 6.29
CA LEU A 73 24.91 17.16 5.14
C LEU A 73 25.66 17.06 3.79
N TRP A 74 26.68 16.20 3.70
CA TRP A 74 27.35 15.86 2.44
C TRP A 74 26.60 14.74 1.71
N PRO A 75 26.56 14.73 0.37
CA PRO A 75 25.89 13.69 -0.39
C PRO A 75 26.51 12.30 -0.15
N LEU A 76 25.64 11.33 0.12
CA LEU A 76 26.04 9.93 0.32
C LEU A 76 26.39 9.27 -1.01
N LEU A 77 27.64 8.82 -1.14
CA LEU A 77 28.14 8.24 -2.39
C LEU A 77 27.93 6.71 -2.44
N THR A 78 28.72 5.96 -1.69
CA THR A 78 28.79 4.50 -1.85
C THR A 78 28.94 3.79 -0.52
N VAL A 79 28.41 2.58 -0.45
CA VAL A 79 28.57 1.66 0.68
C VAL A 79 29.56 0.56 0.30
N GLY A 80 30.38 0.14 1.25
CA GLY A 80 31.37 -0.94 1.07
C GLY A 80 32.70 -0.48 0.46
N SER A 81 33.60 -1.43 0.22
CA SER A 81 34.93 -1.17 -0.34
C SER A 81 35.32 -2.26 -1.36
N GLY A 82 36.23 -1.92 -2.27
CA GLY A 82 36.71 -2.87 -3.28
C GLY A 82 35.59 -3.33 -4.24
N PRO A 83 35.55 -4.62 -4.63
CA PRO A 83 34.57 -5.15 -5.60
C PRO A 83 33.11 -5.13 -5.11
N GLU A 84 32.88 -5.08 -3.80
CA GLU A 84 31.53 -5.08 -3.20
C GLU A 84 30.96 -3.67 -3.04
N ARG A 85 31.65 -2.65 -3.56
CA ARG A 85 31.22 -1.25 -3.47
C ARG A 85 29.96 -1.01 -4.31
N ILE A 86 28.89 -0.58 -3.68
CA ILE A 86 27.61 -0.24 -4.32
C ILE A 86 27.20 1.20 -4.04
N SER A 87 26.29 1.75 -4.84
CA SER A 87 25.71 3.08 -4.60
C SER A 87 24.94 3.10 -3.28
N PHE A 88 24.96 4.21 -2.55
CA PHE A 88 24.16 4.32 -1.34
C PHE A 88 22.65 4.16 -1.64
N VAL A 89 22.14 4.75 -2.73
CA VAL A 89 20.72 4.60 -3.09
C VAL A 89 20.35 3.18 -3.55
N ASP A 90 21.30 2.42 -4.11
CA ASP A 90 21.08 1.00 -4.41
C ASP A 90 20.93 0.23 -3.10
N TYR A 91 21.87 0.43 -2.16
CA TYR A 91 21.82 -0.16 -0.83
C TYR A 91 20.52 0.22 -0.09
N LEU A 92 20.14 1.51 -0.10
CA LEU A 92 18.93 1.98 0.55
C LEU A 92 17.70 1.29 -0.03
N ARG A 93 17.60 1.11 -1.35
CA ARG A 93 16.45 0.47 -2.00
C ARG A 93 16.44 -1.05 -1.83
N ASP A 94 17.58 -1.70 -1.89
CA ASP A 94 17.67 -3.17 -1.95
C ASP A 94 17.80 -3.81 -0.56
N GLU A 95 18.42 -3.13 0.41
CA GLU A 95 18.73 -3.69 1.73
C GLU A 95 17.92 -3.09 2.88
N ILE A 96 17.43 -1.86 2.72
CA ILE A 96 16.73 -1.13 3.80
C ILE A 96 15.25 -0.93 3.46
N LEU A 97 14.94 -0.46 2.26
CA LEU A 97 13.57 -0.14 1.88
C LEU A 97 12.72 -1.41 1.80
N PRO A 98 11.54 -1.43 2.46
CA PRO A 98 10.67 -2.61 2.42
C PRO A 98 10.24 -2.92 0.98
N SER A 99 10.18 -4.20 0.63
CA SER A 99 9.88 -4.66 -0.73
C SER A 99 8.54 -4.14 -1.26
N SER A 100 7.58 -3.93 -0.36
CA SER A 100 6.25 -3.39 -0.66
C SER A 100 6.25 -1.93 -1.15
N PHE A 101 7.32 -1.18 -0.89
CA PHE A 101 7.50 0.23 -1.30
C PHE A 101 8.48 0.43 -2.46
N ARG A 102 9.32 -0.58 -2.78
CA ARG A 102 10.27 -0.50 -3.90
C ARG A 102 9.64 -0.12 -5.26
N PRO A 103 8.41 -0.56 -5.62
CA PRO A 103 7.79 -0.17 -6.88
C PRO A 103 7.54 1.33 -7.05
N PHE A 104 7.51 2.09 -5.93
CA PHE A 104 7.31 3.54 -5.94
C PHE A 104 8.61 4.33 -6.08
N SER A 105 9.77 3.66 -6.02
CA SER A 105 11.08 4.29 -6.00
C SER A 105 11.92 3.90 -7.22
N GLN A 106 12.58 4.88 -7.82
CA GLN A 106 13.48 4.72 -8.95
C GLN A 106 14.86 5.34 -8.64
N LEU A 107 15.86 4.90 -9.39
CA LEU A 107 17.19 5.51 -9.33
C LEU A 107 17.19 6.82 -10.10
N GLU A 108 17.99 7.76 -9.65
CA GLU A 108 18.22 9.03 -10.34
C GLU A 108 19.68 9.15 -10.82
N VAL A 109 20.09 10.32 -11.32
CA VAL A 109 21.38 10.51 -12.00
C VAL A 109 22.59 10.11 -11.14
N TYR A 110 22.61 10.53 -9.87
CA TYR A 110 23.78 10.41 -9.00
C TYR A 110 23.55 9.48 -7.81
N HIS A 111 24.66 9.02 -7.22
CA HIS A 111 24.71 8.10 -6.07
C HIS A 111 23.86 8.46 -4.84
N TRP A 112 23.59 9.75 -4.65
CA TRP A 112 22.81 10.28 -3.54
C TRP A 112 21.37 10.65 -3.93
N MET A 113 21.01 10.58 -5.22
CA MET A 113 19.70 11.02 -5.68
C MET A 113 18.73 9.85 -5.81
N ILE A 114 17.50 10.07 -5.36
CA ILE A 114 16.41 9.10 -5.46
C ILE A 114 15.16 9.80 -5.96
N GLU A 115 14.45 9.15 -6.88
CA GLU A 115 13.15 9.58 -7.37
C GLU A 115 12.06 8.64 -6.84
N TRP A 116 10.92 9.19 -6.47
CA TRP A 116 9.73 8.45 -6.09
C TRP A 116 8.53 8.95 -6.87
N ALA A 117 7.58 8.07 -7.19
CA ALA A 117 6.38 8.44 -7.92
C ALA A 117 5.13 8.06 -7.13
N THR A 118 4.16 8.98 -7.04
CA THR A 118 2.82 8.64 -6.54
C THR A 118 2.07 7.84 -7.61
N ARG A 119 1.09 7.05 -7.18
CA ARG A 119 0.06 6.54 -8.08
C ARG A 119 -0.76 7.72 -8.63
N PRO A 120 -1.44 7.51 -9.77
CA PRO A 120 -2.37 8.50 -10.28
C PRO A 120 -3.64 8.53 -9.42
N TYR A 121 -4.15 9.74 -9.18
CA TYR A 121 -5.39 10.00 -8.42
C TYR A 121 -6.41 10.81 -9.21
N TYR A 122 -7.68 10.52 -9.00
CA TYR A 122 -8.81 11.34 -9.45
C TYR A 122 -9.03 12.56 -8.55
N HIS A 123 -8.71 12.45 -7.26
CA HIS A 123 -8.75 13.56 -6.31
C HIS A 123 -7.36 14.15 -6.06
N LEU A 124 -7.21 15.48 -6.21
CA LEU A 124 -5.94 16.18 -6.01
C LEU A 124 -5.32 15.94 -4.62
N ILE A 125 -6.17 15.84 -3.60
CA ILE A 125 -5.78 15.54 -2.22
C ILE A 125 -5.04 14.20 -2.14
N GLY A 126 -5.45 13.19 -2.92
CA GLY A 126 -4.84 11.86 -2.90
C GLY A 126 -3.36 11.89 -3.30
N ALA A 127 -3.01 12.65 -4.34
CA ALA A 127 -1.61 12.78 -4.78
C ALA A 127 -0.74 13.49 -3.72
N VAL A 128 -1.27 14.52 -3.05
CA VAL A 128 -0.57 15.24 -1.96
C VAL A 128 -0.42 14.36 -0.72
N TYR A 129 -1.46 13.60 -0.35
CA TYR A 129 -1.38 12.70 0.79
C TYR A 129 -0.42 11.54 0.53
N GLU A 130 -0.46 10.93 -0.66
CA GLU A 130 0.47 9.86 -0.98
C GLU A 130 1.92 10.37 -0.99
N SER A 131 2.19 11.59 -1.50
CA SER A 131 3.55 12.15 -1.46
C SER A 131 4.10 12.25 -0.04
N ARG A 132 3.28 12.64 0.94
CA ARG A 132 3.66 12.66 2.36
C ARG A 132 3.86 11.27 2.95
N VAL A 133 3.05 10.30 2.56
CA VAL A 133 3.26 8.90 2.97
C VAL A 133 4.60 8.38 2.44
N LEU A 134 4.95 8.66 1.18
CA LEU A 134 6.22 8.25 0.59
C LEU A 134 7.42 8.98 1.26
N GLU A 135 7.28 10.28 1.57
CA GLU A 135 8.29 11.02 2.32
C GLU A 135 8.49 10.43 3.73
N ALA A 136 7.42 10.04 4.42
CA ALA A 136 7.51 9.37 5.71
C ALA A 136 8.21 8.00 5.64
N VAL A 137 7.96 7.23 4.58
CA VAL A 137 8.63 5.95 4.34
C VAL A 137 10.13 6.17 4.12
N LEU A 138 10.52 7.19 3.36
CA LEU A 138 11.92 7.53 3.15
C LEU A 138 12.62 7.92 4.46
N ILE A 139 11.98 8.74 5.29
CA ILE A 139 12.50 9.13 6.61
C ILE A 139 12.73 7.89 7.49
N ASN A 140 11.76 6.98 7.55
CA ASN A 140 11.92 5.73 8.31
C ASN A 140 13.04 4.83 7.74
N ALA A 141 13.17 4.75 6.41
CA ALA A 141 14.25 4.00 5.78
C ALA A 141 15.63 4.60 6.09
N LEU A 142 15.79 5.92 6.01
CA LEU A 142 17.03 6.60 6.38
C LEU A 142 17.34 6.45 7.88
N HIS A 143 16.33 6.42 8.74
CA HIS A 143 16.52 6.13 10.16
C HIS A 143 17.06 4.71 10.38
N GLN A 144 16.50 3.69 9.73
CA GLN A 144 17.01 2.33 9.82
C GLN A 144 18.44 2.20 9.28
N ALA A 145 18.73 2.86 8.15
CA ALA A 145 20.09 2.96 7.65
C ALA A 145 21.00 3.63 8.71
N SER A 146 20.53 4.70 9.34
CA SER A 146 21.28 5.42 10.38
C SER A 146 21.64 4.52 11.56
N GLU A 147 20.67 3.74 12.06
CA GLU A 147 20.90 2.77 13.15
C GLU A 147 21.93 1.71 12.73
N LYS A 148 21.88 1.22 11.48
CA LYS A 148 22.80 0.20 10.98
C LYS A 148 24.24 0.68 10.80
N PHE A 149 24.44 1.94 10.43
CA PHE A 149 25.77 2.53 10.27
C PHE A 149 26.29 3.25 11.52
N GLY A 150 25.44 3.49 12.53
CA GLY A 150 25.81 4.26 13.72
C GLY A 150 26.05 5.74 13.42
N GLU A 151 25.45 6.26 12.34
CA GLU A 151 25.57 7.65 11.89
C GLU A 151 24.19 8.15 11.45
N ARG A 152 23.85 9.41 11.75
CA ARG A 152 22.59 10.01 11.32
C ARG A 152 22.63 10.38 9.84
N PHE A 153 21.65 9.92 9.07
CA PHE A 153 21.45 10.33 7.67
C PHE A 153 20.21 11.20 7.52
N TYR A 154 20.26 12.09 6.53
CA TYR A 154 19.22 13.06 6.22
C TYR A 154 18.84 12.99 4.74
N TYR A 155 17.72 13.61 4.38
CA TYR A 155 17.38 13.91 2.99
C TYR A 155 17.20 15.41 2.80
N TRP A 156 17.32 15.87 1.56
CA TRP A 156 17.17 17.28 1.21
C TRP A 156 16.57 17.45 -0.19
N HIS A 157 15.60 18.36 -0.33
CA HIS A 157 15.05 18.76 -1.63
C HIS A 157 15.83 19.96 -2.21
N GLY A 158 15.68 20.21 -3.50
CA GLY A 158 16.39 21.31 -4.15
C GLY A 158 17.86 21.00 -4.42
N ASN A 159 18.70 22.02 -4.23
CA ASN A 159 20.12 21.93 -4.48
C ASN A 159 20.85 21.26 -3.31
N LEU A 160 21.94 20.56 -3.62
CA LEU A 160 22.88 20.12 -2.59
C LEU A 160 23.42 21.31 -1.80
N LEU A 161 23.42 21.16 -0.47
CA LEU A 161 24.05 22.10 0.45
C LEU A 161 25.58 22.08 0.23
N PHE A 162 26.21 20.90 0.28
CA PHE A 162 27.62 20.72 -0.02
C PHE A 162 27.82 20.02 -1.37
N GLN A 163 28.77 20.51 -2.17
CA GLN A 163 28.87 20.22 -3.61
C GLN A 163 30.10 19.34 -3.82
N PRO A 164 29.93 18.06 -4.18
CA PRO A 164 31.03 17.16 -4.42
C PRO A 164 31.72 17.50 -5.74
N GLN A 165 32.83 16.83 -6.03
CA GLN A 165 33.38 16.85 -7.38
C GLN A 165 32.49 16.01 -8.30
N PHE A 166 31.86 16.65 -9.28
CA PHE A 166 30.98 15.98 -10.23
C PHE A 166 31.78 15.27 -11.32
N GLY A 167 31.46 14.00 -11.56
CA GLY A 167 32.09 13.17 -12.57
C GLY A 167 31.26 11.94 -12.92
N LYS A 168 31.75 11.15 -13.89
CA LYS A 168 31.12 9.89 -14.32
C LYS A 168 31.14 8.82 -13.24
N ASP A 169 32.07 8.94 -12.31
CA ASP A 169 32.19 8.13 -11.10
C ASP A 169 31.12 8.42 -10.05
N CYS A 170 30.31 9.47 -10.23
CA CYS A 170 29.16 9.76 -9.38
C CYS A 170 27.88 9.01 -9.80
N ILE A 171 27.90 8.29 -10.92
CA ILE A 171 26.73 7.60 -11.48
C ILE A 171 26.62 6.18 -10.89
N PRO A 172 25.44 5.76 -10.39
CA PRO A 172 25.21 4.40 -9.91
C PRO A 172 25.61 3.32 -10.94
N GLY A 173 26.38 2.33 -10.50
CA GLY A 173 26.85 1.23 -11.35
C GLY A 173 25.74 0.25 -11.76
N SER A 174 24.61 0.26 -11.04
CA SER A 174 23.42 -0.57 -11.28
C SER A 174 22.64 -0.20 -12.54
N TRP A 175 22.86 1.00 -13.09
CA TRP A 175 22.27 1.37 -14.38
C TRP A 175 22.74 0.44 -15.49
N ASN A 176 21.78 -0.03 -16.31
CA ASN A 176 22.13 -0.74 -17.53
C ASN A 176 23.03 0.13 -18.42
N LEU A 177 23.89 -0.52 -19.22
CA LEU A 177 24.95 0.17 -19.96
C LEU A 177 24.45 1.31 -20.86
N ALA A 178 23.28 1.14 -21.50
CA ALA A 178 22.70 2.15 -22.39
C ALA A 178 22.26 3.40 -21.60
N LYS A 179 21.53 3.21 -20.49
CA LYS A 179 21.13 4.30 -19.59
C LYS A 179 22.34 4.96 -18.94
N ARG A 180 23.35 4.19 -18.54
CA ARG A 180 24.60 4.72 -17.97
C ARG A 180 25.34 5.62 -18.95
N ARG A 181 25.57 5.19 -20.20
CA ARG A 181 26.21 6.02 -21.23
C ARG A 181 25.43 7.31 -21.51
N TYR A 182 24.10 7.22 -21.50
CA TYR A 182 23.23 8.39 -21.60
C TYR A 182 23.45 9.36 -20.44
N LEU A 183 23.44 8.87 -19.19
CA LEU A 183 23.68 9.70 -18.01
C LEU A 183 25.10 10.29 -17.99
N GLU A 184 26.12 9.53 -18.37
CA GLU A 184 27.50 10.04 -18.52
C GLU A 184 27.56 11.21 -19.50
N ARG A 185 26.81 11.14 -20.61
CA ARG A 185 26.69 12.25 -21.55
C ARG A 185 25.96 13.45 -20.95
N CYS A 186 24.91 13.22 -20.15
CA CYS A 186 24.23 14.28 -19.43
C CYS A 186 25.18 14.97 -18.43
N VAL A 187 25.96 14.19 -17.67
CA VAL A 187 26.95 14.73 -16.73
C VAL A 187 28.01 15.55 -17.45
N ASP A 188 28.51 15.09 -18.60
CA ASP A 188 29.44 15.85 -19.44
C ASP A 188 28.87 17.20 -19.91
N LEU A 189 27.54 17.28 -20.12
CA LEU A 189 26.85 18.48 -20.62
C LEU A 189 26.42 19.45 -19.52
N TYR A 190 25.98 18.93 -18.37
CA TYR A 190 25.24 19.71 -17.37
C TYR A 190 25.88 19.66 -15.97
N GLY A 191 26.73 18.67 -15.68
CA GLY A 191 27.45 18.55 -14.41
C GLY A 191 26.55 18.74 -13.18
N ALA A 192 26.93 19.70 -12.32
CA ALA A 192 26.24 20.01 -11.07
C ALA A 192 24.75 20.38 -11.23
N ALA A 193 24.33 20.89 -12.39
CA ALA A 193 22.93 21.23 -12.64
C ALA A 193 22.01 19.99 -12.62
N LEU A 194 22.53 18.78 -12.83
CA LEU A 194 21.73 17.57 -12.71
C LEU A 194 21.43 17.15 -11.26
N ALA A 195 22.11 17.74 -10.27
CA ALA A 195 21.92 17.44 -8.85
C ALA A 195 20.88 18.36 -8.18
N THR A 196 19.87 18.79 -8.94
CA THR A 196 18.77 19.61 -8.45
C THR A 196 17.53 18.76 -8.30
N ALA A 197 17.18 18.44 -7.05
CA ALA A 197 16.00 17.66 -6.73
C ALA A 197 14.76 18.58 -6.65
N GLY A 198 13.61 18.18 -7.20
CA GLY A 198 12.34 18.87 -6.96
C GLY A 198 11.12 17.99 -7.13
N ILE A 199 10.00 18.65 -7.42
CA ILE A 199 8.73 17.97 -7.66
C ILE A 199 8.37 18.14 -9.13
N HIS A 200 7.96 17.05 -9.79
CA HIS A 200 7.30 17.13 -11.08
C HIS A 200 5.81 16.83 -10.91
N SER A 201 4.97 17.83 -11.16
CA SER A 201 3.51 17.67 -11.18
C SER A 201 3.08 17.09 -12.52
N ASN A 202 2.43 15.93 -12.50
CA ASN A 202 1.87 15.28 -13.68
C ASN A 202 0.35 15.51 -13.73
N LEU A 203 -0.17 16.05 -14.85
CA LEU A 203 -1.56 16.49 -15.00
C LEU A 203 -2.19 15.94 -16.29
N SER A 204 -3.37 15.32 -16.18
CA SER A 204 -4.14 14.80 -17.30
C SER A 204 -5.63 15.14 -17.17
N LEU A 205 -6.37 15.00 -18.27
CA LEU A 205 -7.83 15.10 -18.28
C LEU A 205 -8.44 13.69 -18.23
N PRO A 206 -9.67 13.53 -17.70
CA PRO A 206 -10.37 12.25 -17.75
C PRO A 206 -10.44 11.72 -19.18
N GLU A 207 -10.08 10.46 -19.40
CA GLU A 207 -10.10 9.84 -20.73
C GLU A 207 -11.51 9.85 -21.33
N THR A 208 -12.52 9.70 -20.48
CA THR A 208 -13.95 9.81 -20.78
C THR A 208 -14.30 11.17 -21.37
N LEU A 209 -13.79 12.26 -20.78
CA LEU A 209 -14.00 13.63 -21.26
C LEU A 209 -13.45 13.80 -22.67
N LEU A 210 -12.19 13.37 -22.88
CA LEU A 210 -11.51 13.44 -24.17
C LEU A 210 -12.23 12.61 -25.23
N SER A 211 -12.69 11.41 -24.86
CA SER A 211 -13.42 10.51 -25.74
C SER A 211 -14.79 11.08 -26.14
N TRP A 212 -15.53 11.66 -25.19
CA TRP A 212 -16.82 12.28 -25.47
C TRP A 212 -16.65 13.46 -26.43
N ASP A 213 -15.69 14.36 -26.20
CA ASP A 213 -15.46 15.50 -27.10
C ASP A 213 -14.91 15.09 -28.46
N PHE A 214 -14.08 14.04 -28.52
CA PHE A 214 -13.62 13.47 -29.77
C PHE A 214 -14.79 12.93 -30.63
N VAL A 215 -15.81 12.33 -30.02
CA VAL A 215 -16.99 11.85 -30.78
C VAL A 215 -17.87 13.02 -31.25
N HIS A 216 -17.91 14.13 -30.50
CA HIS A 216 -18.76 15.29 -30.77
C HIS A 216 -18.03 16.48 -31.42
N GLN A 217 -16.89 16.23 -32.07
CA GLN A 217 -16.01 17.26 -32.66
C GLN A 217 -16.72 18.32 -33.51
N ASN A 218 -17.82 17.95 -34.18
CA ASN A 218 -18.60 18.85 -35.04
C ASN A 218 -19.40 19.93 -34.28
N GLN A 219 -19.53 19.87 -32.95
CA GLN A 219 -20.32 20.82 -32.15
C GLN A 219 -19.47 21.81 -31.33
N ASN A 220 -18.28 21.41 -30.86
CA ASN A 220 -17.47 22.23 -29.93
C ASN A 220 -16.20 22.86 -30.56
N LEU A 221 -15.70 22.34 -31.68
CA LEU A 221 -14.43 22.78 -32.29
C LEU A 221 -14.60 23.47 -33.66
N ALA A 222 -15.84 23.63 -34.12
CA ALA A 222 -16.19 24.08 -35.48
C ALA A 222 -15.62 25.45 -35.89
N ASN A 223 -15.15 26.27 -34.93
CA ASN A 223 -14.58 27.59 -35.19
C ASN A 223 -13.04 27.68 -35.07
N HIS A 224 -12.36 26.61 -34.63
CA HIS A 224 -10.92 26.68 -34.28
C HIS A 224 -10.04 25.62 -34.94
N ILE A 225 -10.62 24.61 -35.60
CA ILE A 225 -9.87 23.58 -36.32
C ILE A 225 -10.46 23.45 -37.73
N SER A 226 -9.58 23.45 -38.73
CA SER A 226 -9.97 23.43 -40.15
C SER A 226 -10.54 22.09 -40.63
N GLN A 227 -10.25 20.98 -39.93
CA GLN A 227 -10.74 19.63 -40.24
C GLN A 227 -10.89 18.78 -38.97
N PRO A 228 -11.87 17.86 -38.89
CA PRO A 228 -12.00 16.93 -37.76
C PRO A 228 -10.82 15.94 -37.70
N PHE A 229 -10.42 15.58 -36.48
CA PHE A 229 -9.42 14.54 -36.20
C PHE A 229 -9.95 13.15 -36.53
N GLN A 230 -9.11 12.32 -37.14
CA GLN A 230 -9.45 10.96 -37.54
C GLN A 230 -9.25 9.93 -36.42
N HIS A 231 -8.27 10.15 -35.54
CA HIS A 231 -7.97 9.27 -34.41
C HIS A 231 -7.98 10.02 -33.08
N LEU A 232 -8.39 9.32 -32.02
CA LEU A 232 -8.40 9.87 -30.66
C LEU A 232 -7.00 10.31 -30.22
N ASP A 233 -5.96 9.56 -30.59
CA ASP A 233 -4.58 9.90 -30.28
C ASP A 233 -4.15 11.24 -30.88
N ASP A 234 -4.59 11.58 -32.10
CA ASP A 234 -4.31 12.88 -32.71
C ASP A 234 -4.98 14.02 -31.94
N TYR A 235 -6.21 13.79 -31.46
CA TYR A 235 -6.93 14.73 -30.62
C TYR A 235 -6.22 14.92 -29.28
N LYS A 236 -5.77 13.84 -28.63
CA LYS A 236 -4.99 13.90 -27.39
C LYS A 236 -3.68 14.65 -27.58
N ASN A 237 -2.96 14.39 -28.68
CA ASN A 237 -1.75 15.11 -29.06
C ASN A 237 -2.02 16.61 -29.20
N TYR A 238 -3.10 17.00 -29.88
CA TYR A 238 -3.50 18.40 -29.98
C TYR A 238 -3.76 19.02 -28.59
N VAL A 239 -4.57 18.37 -27.75
CA VAL A 239 -4.92 18.86 -26.41
C VAL A 239 -3.68 19.05 -25.55
N TYR A 240 -2.83 18.03 -25.42
CA TYR A 240 -1.69 18.09 -24.51
C TYR A 240 -0.55 18.97 -25.02
N ILE A 241 -0.33 19.08 -26.33
CA ILE A 241 0.64 20.05 -26.89
C ILE A 241 0.15 21.48 -26.66
N ARG A 242 -1.15 21.75 -26.90
CA ARG A 242 -1.75 23.06 -26.64
C ARG A 242 -1.67 23.41 -25.15
N SER A 243 -2.07 22.51 -24.27
CA SER A 243 -2.01 22.73 -22.83
C SER A 243 -0.58 22.95 -22.33
N THR A 244 0.40 22.22 -22.86
CA THR A 244 1.82 22.43 -22.57
C THR A 244 2.29 23.83 -22.98
N ARG A 245 1.91 24.27 -24.19
CA ARG A 245 2.19 25.62 -24.67
C ARG A 245 1.60 26.70 -23.76
N LEU A 246 0.34 26.54 -23.36
CA LEU A 246 -0.34 27.56 -22.55
C LEU A 246 0.16 27.57 -21.10
N LEU A 247 0.38 26.40 -20.50
CA LEU A 247 0.99 26.29 -19.16
C LEU A 247 2.39 26.91 -19.11
N ARG A 248 3.16 26.85 -20.21
CA ARG A 248 4.48 27.50 -20.31
C ARG A 248 4.43 28.99 -19.97
N ALA A 249 3.36 29.69 -20.34
CA ALA A 249 3.16 31.11 -20.07
C ALA A 249 3.12 31.43 -18.56
N PHE A 250 2.68 30.47 -17.74
CA PHE A 250 2.49 30.63 -16.29
C PHE A 250 3.65 30.05 -15.46
N ALA A 251 4.72 29.56 -16.09
CA ALA A 251 5.85 28.92 -15.38
C ALA A 251 6.48 29.83 -14.31
N ALA A 252 6.54 31.15 -14.56
CA ALA A 252 7.03 32.12 -13.58
C ALA A 252 6.17 32.18 -12.31
N LEU A 253 4.85 31.98 -12.41
CA LEU A 253 3.99 31.87 -11.23
C LEU A 253 4.34 30.63 -10.43
N PHE A 254 4.43 29.47 -11.10
CA PHE A 254 4.74 28.20 -10.43
C PHE A 254 6.08 28.29 -9.68
N ILE A 255 7.10 28.88 -10.29
CA ILE A 255 8.40 29.13 -9.63
C ILE A 255 8.23 30.02 -8.39
N ALA A 256 7.51 31.13 -8.52
CA ALA A 256 7.36 32.08 -7.42
C ALA A 256 6.51 31.55 -6.26
N THR A 257 5.47 30.77 -6.54
CA THR A 257 4.57 30.22 -5.50
C THR A 257 5.14 28.99 -4.82
N THR A 258 6.02 28.24 -5.49
CA THR A 258 6.68 27.04 -4.95
C THR A 258 8.13 27.26 -4.51
N ALA A 259 8.66 28.49 -4.50
CA ALA A 259 10.02 28.73 -4.03
C ALA A 259 10.18 28.29 -2.55
N SER A 260 11.16 27.42 -2.26
CA SER A 260 11.55 26.93 -0.92
C SER A 260 13.04 26.70 -0.72
N THR A 261 13.91 27.07 -1.67
CA THR A 261 15.36 26.84 -1.62
C THR A 261 16.18 28.12 -1.42
N PRO A 262 16.13 28.77 -0.23
CA PRO A 262 16.86 30.02 0.03
C PRO A 262 18.33 29.82 0.38
N PHE A 263 18.86 28.59 0.37
CA PHE A 263 20.25 28.31 0.74
C PHE A 263 21.12 28.08 -0.50
N VAL A 264 22.34 28.58 -0.44
CA VAL A 264 23.33 28.37 -1.51
C VAL A 264 24.71 28.13 -0.93
N SER A 265 25.44 27.22 -1.55
CA SER A 265 26.85 27.00 -1.28
C SER A 265 27.72 28.12 -1.87
N GLN A 266 28.73 28.56 -1.11
CA GLN A 266 29.82 29.41 -1.60
C GLN A 266 31.18 28.88 -1.15
N TYR A 267 32.22 29.11 -1.94
CA TYR A 267 33.60 28.88 -1.52
C TYR A 267 34.17 30.17 -0.93
N ARG A 268 34.63 30.13 0.33
CA ARG A 268 35.32 31.24 1.01
C ARG A 268 36.59 30.71 1.67
N ASN A 269 37.74 31.33 1.39
CA ASN A 269 39.05 30.94 1.94
C ASN A 269 39.38 29.44 1.77
N GLY A 270 38.97 28.83 0.65
CA GLY A 270 39.20 27.41 0.37
C GLY A 270 38.27 26.42 1.10
N LYS A 271 37.29 26.92 1.88
CA LYS A 271 36.24 26.11 2.52
C LYS A 271 34.88 26.38 1.85
N GLN A 272 34.08 25.34 1.69
CA GLN A 272 32.68 25.48 1.31
C GLN A 272 31.85 25.90 2.54
N VAL A 273 31.07 26.97 2.38
CA VAL A 273 30.17 27.52 3.41
C VAL A 273 28.77 27.68 2.85
N ILE A 274 27.76 27.54 3.70
CA ILE A 274 26.35 27.73 3.31
C ILE A 274 25.93 29.13 3.68
N VAL A 275 25.26 29.83 2.78
CA VAL A 275 24.78 31.19 3.03
C VAL A 275 23.32 31.34 2.62
N LEU A 276 22.66 32.32 3.22
CA LEU A 276 21.31 32.71 2.85
C LEU A 276 21.37 33.46 1.51
N ALA A 277 20.77 32.88 0.48
CA ALA A 277 20.71 33.47 -0.85
C ALA A 277 19.76 34.67 -0.88
N LYS A 278 20.14 35.66 -1.70
CA LYS A 278 19.23 36.75 -2.09
C LYS A 278 18.13 36.25 -3.03
N ALA A 279 18.41 35.20 -3.79
CA ALA A 279 17.45 34.55 -4.65
C ALA A 279 16.40 33.80 -3.82
N ASP A 280 15.18 33.68 -4.36
CA ASP A 280 14.09 33.00 -3.69
C ASP A 280 14.05 31.51 -4.02
N SER A 281 14.34 31.15 -5.27
CA SER A 281 14.48 29.78 -5.76
C SER A 281 15.87 29.60 -6.35
N VAL A 282 16.81 29.06 -5.56
CA VAL A 282 18.15 28.74 -6.08
C VAL A 282 18.08 27.50 -6.98
N ARG A 283 17.13 26.59 -6.75
CA ARG A 283 16.90 25.43 -7.63
C ARG A 283 16.58 25.86 -9.05
N ASN A 284 15.59 26.71 -9.27
CA ASN A 284 15.21 27.09 -10.64
C ASN A 284 16.25 27.97 -11.35
N LEU A 285 17.16 28.62 -10.61
CA LEU A 285 18.34 29.29 -11.21
C LEU A 285 19.44 28.30 -11.64
N THR A 286 19.45 27.11 -11.07
CA THR A 286 20.47 26.07 -11.30
C THR A 286 19.97 24.96 -12.21
N PHE A 287 18.65 24.73 -12.23
CA PHE A 287 17.98 23.68 -12.98
C PHE A 287 18.36 23.75 -14.46
N PRO A 288 18.71 22.63 -15.10
CA PRO A 288 19.27 22.63 -16.44
C PRO A 288 18.14 22.85 -17.45
N ASN A 289 17.87 24.10 -17.81
CA ASN A 289 16.96 24.46 -18.90
C ASN A 289 17.73 25.05 -20.10
N PRO A 290 18.46 24.22 -20.88
CA PRO A 290 19.30 24.73 -21.95
C PRO A 290 18.47 25.32 -23.09
N ILE A 291 18.88 26.48 -23.57
CA ILE A 291 18.20 27.24 -24.64
C ILE A 291 17.97 26.40 -25.91
N LEU A 292 18.90 25.47 -26.18
CA LEU A 292 18.85 24.59 -27.35
C LEU A 292 17.77 23.50 -27.28
N LEU A 293 17.18 23.26 -26.11
CA LEU A 293 16.10 22.28 -25.92
C LEU A 293 14.71 22.93 -25.87
N ASP A 294 14.61 24.16 -25.37
CA ASP A 294 13.37 24.94 -25.31
C ASP A 294 13.24 25.87 -26.54
N LEU A 295 13.21 25.32 -27.75
CA LEU A 295 13.23 26.12 -28.98
C LEU A 295 11.88 26.78 -29.29
N PRO A 296 11.87 28.00 -29.87
CA PRO A 296 10.67 28.61 -30.42
C PRO A 296 9.95 27.67 -31.39
N GLY A 297 8.63 27.57 -31.26
CA GLY A 297 7.78 26.70 -32.05
C GLY A 297 7.60 25.28 -31.48
N LEU A 298 8.41 24.83 -30.50
CA LEU A 298 8.42 23.44 -30.05
C LEU A 298 7.04 22.89 -29.66
N TYR A 299 6.23 23.66 -28.92
CA TYR A 299 4.86 23.27 -28.54
C TYR A 299 3.79 24.08 -29.28
N ARG A 300 4.13 24.69 -30.43
CA ARG A 300 3.16 25.46 -31.23
C ARG A 300 2.06 24.56 -31.78
N SER A 301 2.44 23.37 -32.27
CA SER A 301 1.58 22.33 -32.83
C SER A 301 2.22 20.95 -32.65
N HIS A 302 1.45 19.87 -32.78
CA HIS A 302 2.01 18.51 -32.70
C HIS A 302 3.01 18.23 -33.84
N GLU A 303 2.76 18.77 -35.03
CA GLU A 303 3.67 18.66 -36.17
C GLU A 303 5.01 19.37 -35.90
N ASP A 304 4.97 20.60 -35.37
CA ASP A 304 6.18 21.32 -34.97
C ASP A 304 6.93 20.58 -33.87
N TYR A 305 6.22 20.02 -32.89
CA TYR A 305 6.81 19.21 -31.84
C TYR A 305 7.59 18.02 -32.41
N LEU A 306 6.98 17.22 -33.29
CA LEU A 306 7.65 16.07 -33.92
C LEU A 306 8.86 16.52 -34.74
N ARG A 307 8.69 17.51 -35.62
CA ARG A 307 9.74 18.01 -36.50
C ARG A 307 10.95 18.51 -35.71
N ILE A 308 10.72 19.41 -34.75
CA ILE A 308 11.80 20.00 -33.94
C ILE A 308 12.43 18.93 -33.05
N SER A 309 11.65 18.07 -32.41
CA SER A 309 12.17 17.01 -31.54
C SER A 309 13.05 16.01 -32.31
N TYR A 310 12.65 15.65 -33.54
CA TYR A 310 13.43 14.78 -34.41
C TYR A 310 14.74 15.43 -34.85
N GLU A 311 14.73 16.73 -35.18
CA GLU A 311 15.95 17.47 -35.48
C GLU A 311 16.89 17.52 -34.27
N LEU A 312 16.37 17.74 -33.06
CA LEU A 312 17.16 17.76 -31.83
C LEU A 312 17.80 16.41 -31.51
N VAL A 313 17.09 15.29 -31.74
CA VAL A 313 17.64 13.94 -31.62
C VAL A 313 18.75 13.70 -32.64
N ARG A 314 18.52 14.08 -33.90
CA ARG A 314 19.52 13.92 -34.97
C ARG A 314 20.80 14.74 -34.70
N LYS A 315 20.67 15.90 -34.06
CA LYS A 315 21.78 16.76 -33.63
C LYS A 315 22.46 16.29 -32.34
N GLY A 316 21.94 15.26 -31.67
CA GLY A 316 22.47 14.76 -30.39
C GLY A 316 22.28 15.74 -29.22
N ILE A 317 21.30 16.64 -29.33
CA ILE A 317 20.95 17.62 -28.28
C ILE A 317 19.89 17.01 -27.36
N ARG A 318 18.89 16.33 -27.94
CA ARG A 318 17.80 15.67 -27.21
C ARG A 318 17.96 14.16 -27.23
N PHE A 319 17.60 13.52 -26.13
CA PHE A 319 17.73 12.08 -25.94
C PHE A 319 16.35 11.48 -25.64
N GLY A 320 15.58 11.20 -26.70
CA GLY A 320 14.25 10.60 -26.61
C GLY A 320 13.23 11.54 -25.95
N ASN A 321 12.48 11.02 -24.97
CA ASN A 321 11.43 11.78 -24.28
C ASN A 321 11.95 12.69 -23.17
N ASN A 322 13.25 12.66 -22.87
CA ASN A 322 13.80 13.55 -21.85
C ASN A 322 14.10 14.93 -22.44
N ASN A 323 13.25 15.89 -22.08
CA ASN A 323 13.41 17.30 -22.36
C ASN A 323 13.38 18.07 -21.02
N TRP A 324 14.40 18.88 -20.72
CA TRP A 324 14.47 19.64 -19.47
C TRP A 324 13.85 21.04 -19.61
N THR A 325 12.65 21.10 -20.15
CA THR A 325 11.86 22.34 -20.17
C THR A 325 11.02 22.46 -18.90
N PRO A 326 10.69 23.68 -18.44
CA PRO A 326 9.87 23.87 -17.22
C PRO A 326 8.50 23.20 -17.29
N VAL A 327 7.94 23.10 -18.50
CA VAL A 327 6.68 22.41 -18.79
C VAL A 327 6.87 21.55 -20.04
N ARG A 328 6.37 20.31 -20.04
CA ARG A 328 6.46 19.40 -21.21
C ARG A 328 5.26 18.48 -21.35
N ALA A 329 4.91 18.14 -22.59
CA ALA A 329 3.98 17.07 -22.90
C ALA A 329 4.65 15.70 -22.70
N ARG A 330 3.90 14.73 -22.17
CA ARG A 330 4.39 13.37 -21.87
C ARG A 330 3.41 12.30 -22.34
N SER A 331 3.95 11.17 -22.77
CA SER A 331 3.20 9.98 -23.16
C SER A 331 3.13 8.93 -22.03
N PHE A 332 2.14 8.04 -22.10
CA PHE A 332 1.93 6.96 -21.13
C PHE A 332 2.66 5.70 -21.63
N SER A 333 3.97 5.58 -21.43
CA SER A 333 4.65 4.35 -21.81
C SER A 333 5.92 4.05 -21.00
N GLU A 334 5.74 3.50 -19.80
CA GLU A 334 6.71 2.59 -19.17
C GLU A 334 6.91 1.24 -19.92
N PRO A 335 6.00 0.69 -20.76
CA PRO A 335 6.24 -0.65 -21.33
C PRO A 335 7.24 -0.70 -22.51
N VAL A 336 7.66 0.44 -23.07
CA VAL A 336 8.63 0.44 -24.19
C VAL A 336 10.07 0.23 -23.70
N GLU A 337 10.32 0.34 -22.38
CA GLU A 337 11.62 0.01 -21.81
C GLU A 337 12.00 -1.47 -21.98
N ARG A 338 11.01 -2.37 -22.09
CA ARG A 338 11.25 -3.81 -22.32
C ARG A 338 11.36 -4.21 -23.80
N LEU A 339 10.78 -3.43 -24.72
CA LEU A 339 10.51 -3.92 -26.07
C LEU A 339 11.54 -3.52 -27.14
N ILE A 340 12.39 -2.50 -26.91
CA ILE A 340 13.44 -2.17 -27.88
C ILE A 340 14.71 -1.70 -27.17
N ALA A 341 15.51 -2.66 -26.71
CA ALA A 341 16.89 -2.42 -26.30
C ALA A 341 17.77 -3.54 -26.85
N ILE A 342 18.00 -3.53 -28.17
CA ILE A 342 19.17 -4.22 -28.71
C ILE A 342 20.37 -3.32 -28.40
N THR A 343 21.20 -3.72 -27.44
CA THR A 343 22.41 -2.97 -27.10
C THR A 343 23.47 -3.14 -28.20
N SER A 344 24.37 -2.16 -28.33
CA SER A 344 25.56 -2.26 -29.21
C SER A 344 26.35 -3.56 -28.96
N ASP A 345 26.38 -4.07 -27.73
CA ASP A 345 27.05 -5.33 -27.38
C ASP A 345 26.28 -6.58 -27.82
N GLN A 346 24.94 -6.56 -27.80
CA GLN A 346 24.13 -7.63 -28.42
C GLN A 346 24.30 -7.66 -29.94
N LEU A 347 24.38 -6.49 -30.59
CA LEU A 347 24.76 -6.40 -32.00
C LEU A 347 26.16 -6.97 -32.25
N ARG A 348 27.16 -6.56 -31.45
CA ARG A 348 28.52 -7.14 -31.52
C ARG A 348 28.53 -8.64 -31.30
N GLN A 349 27.73 -9.18 -30.37
CA GLN A 349 27.59 -10.63 -30.17
C GLN A 349 26.95 -11.33 -31.38
N LEU A 350 25.97 -10.70 -32.06
CA LEU A 350 25.38 -11.23 -33.29
C LEU A 350 26.38 -11.25 -34.45
N TYR A 351 27.21 -10.20 -34.60
CA TYR A 351 28.33 -10.16 -35.56
C TYR A 351 29.41 -11.19 -35.21
N ALA A 352 29.76 -11.34 -33.93
CA ALA A 352 30.72 -12.33 -33.45
C ALA A 352 30.27 -13.79 -33.67
N ARG A 353 28.94 -14.03 -33.73
CA ARG A 353 28.34 -15.33 -34.07
C ARG A 353 28.29 -15.61 -35.58
N GLY A 354 28.83 -14.72 -36.43
CA GLY A 354 28.93 -14.93 -37.87
C GLY A 354 27.58 -14.87 -38.62
N LEU A 355 26.52 -14.40 -37.97
CA LEU A 355 25.19 -14.25 -38.57
C LEU A 355 25.12 -13.08 -39.57
N TYR A 356 26.14 -12.22 -39.56
CA TYR A 356 26.34 -11.14 -40.53
C TYR A 356 27.80 -11.17 -41.01
N THR A 357 28.01 -11.13 -42.33
CA THR A 357 29.35 -11.19 -42.94
C THR A 357 30.20 -9.99 -42.53
N ALA A 358 31.35 -10.29 -41.94
CA ALA A 358 32.30 -9.33 -41.40
C ALA A 358 32.92 -8.43 -42.48
N SER A 359 32.58 -7.14 -42.45
CA SER A 359 33.52 -6.10 -42.83
C SER A 359 33.36 -4.86 -41.94
N LYS A 360 34.34 -4.65 -41.05
CA LYS A 360 34.65 -3.43 -40.30
C LYS A 360 33.76 -3.12 -39.07
N ASP A 361 34.38 -3.13 -37.89
CA ASP A 361 33.79 -2.68 -36.61
C ASP A 361 33.16 -1.28 -36.70
N ASP A 362 33.70 -0.38 -37.54
CA ASP A 362 33.15 0.95 -37.79
C ASP A 362 31.72 0.91 -38.36
N GLN A 363 31.36 -0.11 -39.16
CA GLN A 363 30.00 -0.25 -39.70
C GLN A 363 29.01 -0.73 -38.63
N ALA A 364 29.45 -1.58 -37.72
CA ALA A 364 28.62 -2.08 -36.62
C ALA A 364 28.33 -0.97 -35.60
N GLU A 365 29.32 -0.11 -35.31
CA GLU A 365 29.14 1.02 -34.40
C GLU A 365 28.24 2.11 -35.01
N GLU A 366 28.40 2.41 -36.31
CA GLU A 366 27.51 3.34 -37.02
C GLU A 366 26.07 2.80 -37.09
N MET A 367 25.89 1.50 -37.37
CA MET A 367 24.58 0.85 -37.35
C MET A 367 23.93 0.89 -35.96
N ALA A 368 24.70 0.64 -34.90
CA ALA A 368 24.21 0.72 -33.52
C ALA A 368 23.75 2.14 -33.17
N ARG A 369 24.51 3.17 -33.56
CA ARG A 369 24.11 4.57 -33.37
C ARG A 369 22.85 4.92 -34.15
N GLU A 370 22.68 4.38 -35.35
CA GLU A 370 21.47 4.61 -36.13
C GLU A 370 20.26 3.91 -35.51
N ILE A 371 20.39 2.68 -35.03
CA ILE A 371 19.34 1.98 -34.28
C ILE A 371 18.96 2.75 -33.01
N GLU A 372 19.94 3.25 -32.25
CA GLU A 372 19.70 4.09 -31.07
C GLU A 372 18.90 5.34 -31.45
N LYS A 373 19.27 6.06 -32.52
CA LYS A 373 18.49 7.21 -33.02
C LYS A 373 17.07 6.82 -33.39
N GLN A 374 16.87 5.74 -34.15
CA GLN A 374 15.53 5.28 -34.53
C GLN A 374 14.67 4.96 -33.30
N ASN A 375 15.25 4.33 -32.28
CA ASN A 375 14.57 4.05 -31.01
C ASN A 375 14.18 5.33 -30.27
N LEU A 376 15.06 6.35 -30.25
CA LEU A 376 14.74 7.65 -29.64
C LEU A 376 13.64 8.40 -30.40
N LEU A 377 13.65 8.33 -31.74
CA LEU A 377 12.60 8.93 -32.59
C LEU A 377 11.25 8.23 -32.38
N ALA A 378 11.23 6.90 -32.30
CA ALA A 378 10.01 6.13 -32.04
C ALA A 378 9.36 6.50 -30.69
N ARG A 379 10.17 6.77 -29.66
CA ARG A 379 9.68 7.21 -28.33
C ARG A 379 8.98 8.56 -28.37
N ILE A 380 9.47 9.49 -29.19
CA ILE A 380 8.91 10.84 -29.36
C ILE A 380 7.53 10.79 -30.02
N ASN A 381 7.28 9.79 -30.86
CA ASN A 381 6.03 9.63 -31.61
C ASN A 381 4.91 8.92 -30.84
N ILE A 382 5.12 8.59 -29.57
CA ILE A 382 4.09 7.95 -28.74
C ILE A 382 3.02 9.00 -28.38
N PRO A 383 1.72 8.69 -28.50
CA PRO A 383 0.65 9.62 -28.17
C PRO A 383 0.78 10.23 -26.77
N MET A 384 0.54 11.53 -26.70
CA MET A 384 0.59 12.30 -25.45
C MET A 384 -0.61 11.96 -24.57
N SER A 385 -0.36 11.92 -23.27
CA SER A 385 -1.36 11.55 -22.27
C SER A 385 -1.44 12.51 -21.09
N ARG A 386 -0.43 13.37 -20.90
CA ARG A 386 -0.36 14.30 -19.77
C ARG A 386 0.56 15.49 -20.05
N VAL A 387 0.44 16.53 -19.23
CA VAL A 387 1.44 17.60 -19.11
C VAL A 387 2.20 17.43 -17.79
N GLU A 388 3.50 17.61 -17.84
CA GLU A 388 4.39 17.58 -16.68
C GLU A 388 4.97 18.98 -16.44
N VAL A 389 4.91 19.46 -15.19
CA VAL A 389 5.49 20.73 -14.74
C VAL A 389 6.65 20.43 -13.80
N ARG A 390 7.85 20.94 -14.10
CA ARG A 390 9.11 20.54 -13.44
C ARG A 390 9.76 21.63 -12.58
N CYS A 391 9.16 22.82 -12.54
CA CYS A 391 9.71 23.95 -11.82
C CYS A 391 9.37 23.98 -10.32
N ASP A 392 8.59 23.01 -9.84
CA ASP A 392 8.16 22.97 -8.45
C ASP A 392 9.30 22.54 -7.51
N GLU A 393 9.33 23.15 -6.33
CA GLU A 393 10.21 22.72 -5.24
C GLU A 393 9.39 21.96 -4.17
N GLY A 394 10.10 21.25 -3.28
CA GLY A 394 9.49 20.52 -2.17
C GLY A 394 9.53 21.28 -0.85
N GLY A 395 9.17 20.61 0.24
CA GLY A 395 9.32 21.13 1.61
C GLY A 395 8.21 22.09 2.08
N HIS A 396 7.08 22.15 1.38
CA HIS A 396 5.94 22.99 1.76
C HIS A 396 5.03 22.32 2.80
N ASP A 397 4.10 23.09 3.40
CA ASP A 397 2.96 22.53 4.11
C ASP A 397 1.96 21.88 3.11
N MET A 398 1.12 20.93 3.57
CA MET A 398 0.19 20.21 2.68
C MET A 398 -0.81 21.13 1.98
N GLU A 399 -1.24 22.21 2.64
CA GLU A 399 -2.18 23.17 2.07
C GLU A 399 -1.56 23.91 0.87
N THR A 400 -0.30 24.32 1.00
CA THR A 400 0.45 24.98 -0.07
C THR A 400 0.71 24.03 -1.26
N ASP A 401 1.05 22.77 -1.00
CA ASP A 401 1.20 21.76 -2.07
C ASP A 401 -0.13 21.55 -2.83
N LEU A 402 -1.23 21.39 -2.09
CA LEU A 402 -2.57 21.24 -2.66
C LEU A 402 -3.00 22.48 -3.45
N ALA A 403 -2.72 23.68 -2.95
CA ALA A 403 -3.04 24.93 -3.63
C ALA A 403 -2.31 25.06 -4.96
N ASN A 404 -1.02 24.73 -4.99
CA ASN A 404 -0.21 24.78 -6.21
C ASN A 404 -0.64 23.71 -7.23
N LEU A 405 -1.02 22.51 -6.78
CA LEU A 405 -1.57 21.48 -7.65
C LEU A 405 -2.93 21.89 -8.24
N ALA A 406 -3.82 22.43 -7.39
CA ALA A 406 -5.13 22.94 -7.78
C ALA A 406 -5.02 24.08 -8.80
N LEU A 407 -4.10 25.04 -8.60
CA LEU A 407 -3.85 26.12 -9.56
C LEU A 407 -3.52 25.57 -10.95
N LYS A 408 -2.58 24.62 -11.05
CA LYS A 408 -2.16 24.06 -12.34
C LYS A 408 -3.27 23.24 -12.98
N TYR A 409 -4.01 22.49 -12.16
CA TYR A 409 -5.13 21.69 -12.66
C TYR A 409 -6.28 22.56 -13.18
N LEU A 410 -6.65 23.61 -12.45
CA LEU A 410 -7.67 24.57 -12.88
C LEU A 410 -7.24 25.33 -14.14
N LEU A 411 -5.95 25.69 -14.28
CA LEU A 411 -5.41 26.23 -15.53
C LEU A 411 -5.58 25.23 -16.69
N LEU A 412 -5.23 23.95 -16.49
CA LEU A 412 -5.42 22.91 -17.49
C LEU A 412 -6.89 22.79 -17.93
N LEU A 413 -7.83 22.81 -16.97
CA LEU A 413 -9.26 22.81 -17.25
C LEU A 413 -9.71 24.08 -17.95
N ARG A 414 -9.16 25.24 -17.60
CA ARG A 414 -9.48 26.50 -18.27
C ARG A 414 -9.01 26.49 -19.73
N PHE A 415 -7.80 26.01 -20.00
CA PHE A 415 -7.28 25.87 -21.36
C PHE A 415 -8.10 24.92 -22.24
N TYR A 416 -8.73 23.93 -21.61
CA TYR A 416 -9.58 22.96 -22.31
C TYR A 416 -11.00 23.49 -22.53
N SER A 417 -11.58 24.13 -21.52
CA SER A 417 -12.97 24.63 -21.54
C SER A 417 -13.16 25.94 -22.29
N ASP A 418 -12.12 26.78 -22.39
CA ASP A 418 -12.15 28.06 -23.12
C ASP A 418 -11.06 28.11 -24.19
N PRO A 419 -11.41 27.85 -25.47
CA PRO A 419 -10.46 27.92 -26.57
C PRO A 419 -9.82 29.29 -26.80
N SER A 420 -10.38 30.37 -26.23
CA SER A 420 -9.86 31.74 -26.36
C SER A 420 -8.87 32.12 -25.25
N PHE A 421 -8.90 31.42 -24.11
CA PHE A 421 -8.08 31.79 -22.95
C PHE A 421 -6.58 31.59 -23.23
N ALA A 422 -5.80 32.63 -22.94
CA ALA A 422 -4.33 32.68 -23.03
C ALA A 422 -3.72 32.38 -24.43
N VAL A 423 -4.51 32.35 -25.50
CA VAL A 423 -4.02 31.98 -26.85
C VAL A 423 -3.03 32.96 -27.47
N SER A 424 -2.91 34.17 -26.92
CA SER A 424 -1.90 35.14 -27.33
C SER A 424 -0.47 34.64 -27.09
N PHE A 425 -0.27 33.64 -26.21
CA PHE A 425 1.00 32.93 -26.06
C PHE A 425 1.17 31.87 -27.17
N ARG A 426 1.93 32.22 -28.20
CA ARG A 426 2.13 31.47 -29.46
C ARG A 426 3.31 30.51 -29.41
N TYR A 427 4.14 30.56 -28.36
CA TYR A 427 5.41 29.83 -28.27
C TYR A 427 6.40 30.26 -29.36
N ASP A 428 6.38 31.52 -29.79
CA ASP A 428 7.36 32.03 -30.74
C ASP A 428 8.63 32.55 -30.03
N THR A 429 9.52 33.19 -30.79
CA THR A 429 10.79 33.68 -30.26
C THR A 429 10.58 34.71 -29.14
N GLU A 430 9.64 35.63 -29.33
CA GLU A 430 9.39 36.69 -28.35
C GLU A 430 8.80 36.12 -27.06
N ASP A 431 7.83 35.21 -27.18
CA ASP A 431 7.18 34.56 -26.03
C ASP A 431 8.16 33.73 -25.20
N ILE A 432 9.06 32.98 -25.84
CA ILE A 432 10.03 32.13 -25.15
C ILE A 432 11.14 32.94 -24.50
N GLU A 433 11.61 34.01 -25.16
CA GLU A 433 12.55 34.94 -24.53
C GLU A 433 11.91 35.64 -23.33
N ARG A 434 10.65 36.05 -23.44
CA ARG A 434 9.87 36.64 -22.34
C ARG A 434 9.69 35.66 -21.18
N ALA A 435 9.27 34.43 -21.47
CA ALA A 435 9.07 33.39 -20.46
C ALA A 435 10.36 33.16 -19.65
N ARG A 436 11.50 33.00 -20.33
CA ARG A 436 12.81 32.82 -19.67
C ARG A 436 13.19 33.99 -18.77
N ARG A 437 13.02 35.23 -19.25
CA ARG A 437 13.26 36.42 -18.41
C ARG A 437 12.34 36.44 -17.19
N ASN A 438 11.09 36.05 -17.35
CA ASN A 438 10.13 35.98 -16.25
C ASN A 438 10.47 34.88 -15.25
N GLU A 439 10.86 33.68 -15.71
CA GLU A 439 11.32 32.58 -14.85
C GLU A 439 12.55 32.99 -14.04
N GLU A 440 13.54 33.61 -14.69
CA GLU A 440 14.75 34.07 -14.01
C GLU A 440 14.40 35.12 -12.94
N LYS A 441 13.54 36.09 -13.28
CA LYS A 441 13.08 37.11 -12.33
C LYS A 441 12.28 36.50 -11.18
N ALA A 442 11.37 35.56 -11.47
CA ALA A 442 10.60 34.85 -10.46
C ALA A 442 11.50 34.02 -9.55
N ALA A 443 12.52 33.35 -10.09
CA ALA A 443 13.47 32.59 -9.28
C ALA A 443 14.34 33.50 -8.41
N ARG A 444 14.72 34.70 -8.89
CA ARG A 444 15.50 35.67 -8.12
C ARG A 444 14.68 36.40 -7.05
N TYR A 445 13.47 36.85 -7.38
CA TYR A 445 12.72 37.79 -6.54
C TYR A 445 11.38 37.24 -6.02
N GLY A 446 11.04 35.99 -6.38
CA GLY A 446 9.85 35.30 -5.91
C GLY A 446 8.56 36.06 -6.27
N LEU A 447 7.66 36.13 -5.28
CA LEU A 447 6.39 36.85 -5.40
C LEU A 447 6.57 38.37 -5.60
N ASP A 448 7.73 38.93 -5.24
CA ASP A 448 8.00 40.36 -5.34
C ASP A 448 8.62 40.76 -6.69
N ALA A 449 8.76 39.80 -7.62
CA ALA A 449 9.28 40.05 -8.96
C ALA A 449 8.34 40.92 -9.82
N GLU A 450 8.91 41.81 -10.62
CA GLU A 450 8.23 42.50 -11.72
C GLU A 450 8.56 41.84 -13.06
N ILE A 451 7.60 41.11 -13.59
CA ILE A 451 7.71 40.33 -14.83
C ILE A 451 7.06 41.08 -16.00
N GLU A 452 7.28 40.59 -17.23
CA GLU A 452 6.50 41.00 -18.39
C GLU A 452 5.26 40.09 -18.49
N ASN A 453 4.05 40.64 -18.44
CA ASN A 453 2.82 39.86 -18.51
C ASN A 453 2.88 38.90 -19.72
N PRO A 454 2.75 37.58 -19.52
CA PRO A 454 2.94 36.60 -20.58
C PRO A 454 2.02 36.81 -21.78
N LEU A 455 0.83 37.37 -21.56
CA LEU A 455 -0.24 37.50 -22.56
C LEU A 455 -0.24 38.86 -23.28
N SER A 456 0.22 39.92 -22.62
CA SER A 456 0.19 41.30 -23.16
C SER A 456 1.57 41.95 -23.35
N GLY A 457 2.63 41.39 -22.77
CA GLY A 457 3.98 41.94 -22.76
C GLY A 457 4.20 43.17 -21.86
N LYS A 458 3.15 43.68 -21.20
CA LYS A 458 3.26 44.84 -20.30
C LYS A 458 3.87 44.44 -18.94
N PRO A 459 4.65 45.31 -18.27
CA PRO A 459 5.13 45.03 -16.91
C PRO A 459 3.99 44.74 -15.93
N ILE A 460 4.16 43.74 -15.06
CA ILE A 460 3.21 43.36 -14.01
C ILE A 460 3.96 42.73 -12.83
N ARG A 461 3.49 42.96 -11.60
CA ARG A 461 4.04 42.25 -10.43
C ARG A 461 3.51 40.82 -10.38
N VAL A 462 4.33 39.87 -9.93
CA VAL A 462 3.91 38.46 -9.80
C VAL A 462 2.67 38.31 -8.92
N ARG A 463 2.56 39.05 -7.80
CA ARG A 463 1.36 39.05 -6.94
C ARG A 463 0.10 39.52 -7.67
N GLU A 464 0.21 40.57 -8.47
CA GLU A 464 -0.91 41.10 -9.26
C GLU A 464 -1.32 40.10 -10.35
N PHE A 465 -0.34 39.48 -11.00
CA PHE A 465 -0.59 38.45 -12.00
C PHE A 465 -1.24 37.20 -11.37
N LEU A 466 -0.76 36.75 -10.21
CA LEU A 466 -1.38 35.66 -9.45
C LEU A 466 -2.82 36.00 -9.05
N GLY A 467 -3.06 37.22 -8.56
CA GLY A 467 -4.40 37.70 -8.22
C GLY A 467 -5.35 37.64 -9.40
N TRP A 468 -4.94 38.16 -10.55
CA TRP A 468 -5.72 38.08 -11.79
C TRP A 468 -5.99 36.62 -12.22
N VAL A 469 -4.98 35.74 -12.18
CA VAL A 469 -5.18 34.32 -12.52
C VAL A 469 -6.19 33.66 -11.59
N LEU A 470 -6.12 33.92 -10.28
CA LEU A 470 -7.06 33.36 -9.31
C LEU A 470 -8.49 33.84 -9.56
N GLU A 471 -8.68 35.11 -9.96
CA GLU A 471 -9.99 35.65 -10.35
C GLU A 471 -10.55 34.95 -11.59
N GLU A 472 -9.74 34.74 -12.63
CA GLU A 472 -10.15 34.04 -13.86
C GLU A 472 -10.51 32.56 -13.65
N LEU A 473 -9.90 31.93 -12.64
CA LEU A 473 -10.13 30.52 -12.29
C LEU A 473 -11.24 30.33 -11.26
N MET A 474 -11.66 31.40 -10.56
CA MET A 474 -12.64 31.30 -9.47
C MET A 474 -13.96 30.65 -9.90
N PRO A 475 -14.55 30.95 -11.08
CA PRO A 475 -15.79 30.28 -11.51
C PRO A 475 -15.65 28.75 -11.65
N LEU A 476 -14.50 28.27 -12.14
CA LEU A 476 -14.21 26.83 -12.20
C LEU A 476 -13.97 26.26 -10.79
N ALA A 477 -13.25 26.98 -9.94
CA ALA A 477 -12.96 26.54 -8.58
C ALA A 477 -14.24 26.41 -7.74
N GLU A 478 -15.16 27.38 -7.83
CA GLU A 478 -16.47 27.33 -7.17
C GLU A 478 -17.31 26.16 -7.69
N GLY A 479 -17.40 26.01 -9.01
CA GLY A 479 -18.13 24.92 -9.63
C GLY A 479 -17.57 23.54 -9.29
N LEU A 480 -16.28 23.41 -9.02
CA LEU A 480 -15.62 22.14 -8.65
C LEU A 480 -15.42 21.98 -7.15
N GLU A 481 -15.91 22.91 -6.32
CA GLU A 481 -15.73 22.91 -4.87
C GLU A 481 -14.25 22.92 -4.42
N MET A 482 -13.39 23.56 -5.23
CA MET A 482 -11.94 23.69 -5.00
C MET A 482 -11.52 25.05 -4.43
N THR A 483 -12.46 25.97 -4.18
CA THR A 483 -12.16 27.33 -3.70
C THR A 483 -11.28 27.34 -2.45
N GLN A 484 -11.56 26.46 -1.49
CA GLN A 484 -10.78 26.35 -0.25
C GLN A 484 -9.33 25.93 -0.48
N PHE A 485 -9.05 25.16 -1.54
CA PHE A 485 -7.69 24.73 -1.89
C PHE A 485 -6.83 25.90 -2.34
N LEU A 486 -7.42 26.96 -2.90
CA LEU A 486 -6.68 28.12 -3.40
C LEU A 486 -6.34 29.14 -2.31
N THR A 487 -6.77 28.94 -1.06
CA THR A 487 -6.59 29.90 0.05
C THR A 487 -5.12 30.34 0.22
N PRO A 488 -4.12 29.44 0.27
CA PRO A 488 -2.72 29.86 0.40
C PRO A 488 -2.27 30.79 -0.73
N LEU A 489 -2.73 30.56 -1.96
CA LEU A 489 -2.37 31.38 -3.12
C LEU A 489 -3.09 32.73 -3.12
N VAL A 490 -4.34 32.78 -2.66
CA VAL A 490 -5.09 34.03 -2.45
C VAL A 490 -4.40 34.90 -1.39
N GLU A 491 -3.89 34.29 -0.33
CA GLU A 491 -3.11 35.00 0.68
C GLU A 491 -1.78 35.51 0.12
N MET A 492 -1.08 34.68 -0.68
CA MET A 492 0.15 35.10 -1.36
C MET A 492 -0.09 36.26 -2.34
N SER A 493 -1.18 36.27 -3.10
CA SER A 493 -1.50 37.42 -3.97
C SER A 493 -1.77 38.70 -3.17
N LYS A 494 -2.23 38.57 -1.92
CA LYS A 494 -2.50 39.69 -0.98
C LYS A 494 -1.32 40.07 -0.07
N GLY A 495 -0.15 39.45 -0.25
CA GLY A 495 1.08 39.84 0.46
C GLY A 495 1.66 38.80 1.43
N ALA A 496 1.01 37.64 1.60
CA ALA A 496 1.58 36.56 2.39
C ALA A 496 2.88 36.02 1.74
N PRO A 497 3.84 35.53 2.55
CA PRO A 497 5.08 34.98 2.03
C PRO A 497 4.92 33.56 1.46
N ASN A 498 5.71 33.22 0.45
CA ASN A 498 5.93 31.83 0.05
C ASN A 498 6.89 31.12 1.04
N THR A 499 7.15 29.83 0.82
CA THR A 499 7.98 29.00 1.71
C THR A 499 9.41 29.52 1.87
N SER A 500 10.06 29.93 0.79
CA SER A 500 11.43 30.50 0.81
C SER A 500 11.48 31.79 1.64
N GLN A 501 10.50 32.68 1.45
CA GLN A 501 10.36 33.91 2.24
C GLN A 501 10.08 33.61 3.72
N LYS A 502 9.27 32.60 4.04
CA LYS A 502 9.04 32.13 5.42
C LYS A 502 10.35 31.64 6.06
N ILE A 503 11.11 30.77 5.38
CA ILE A 503 12.40 30.26 5.86
C ILE A 503 13.39 31.41 6.07
N ARG A 504 13.52 32.32 5.10
CA ARG A 504 14.44 33.47 5.18
C ARG A 504 14.13 34.37 6.37
N ARG A 505 12.85 34.73 6.58
CA ARG A 505 12.43 35.54 7.73
C ARG A 505 12.78 34.86 9.04
N ARG A 506 12.56 33.55 9.13
CA ARG A 506 12.88 32.75 10.31
C ARG A 506 14.38 32.70 10.59
N VAL A 507 15.21 32.44 9.58
CA VAL A 507 16.68 32.45 9.72
C VAL A 507 17.18 33.80 10.25
N LEU A 508 16.70 34.90 9.68
CA LEU A 508 17.08 36.24 10.12
C LEU A 508 16.57 36.56 11.54
N GLN A 509 15.43 36.01 11.93
CA GLN A 509 14.89 36.17 13.28
C GLN A 509 15.70 35.37 14.32
N ASP A 510 16.10 34.15 13.98
CA ASP A 510 16.80 33.24 14.90
C ASP A 510 18.30 33.55 15.02
N LEU A 511 18.95 33.91 13.91
CA LEU A 511 20.40 34.08 13.83
C LEU A 511 20.85 35.55 13.62
N GLY A 512 19.96 36.44 13.20
CA GLY A 512 20.34 37.76 12.70
C GLY A 512 20.98 37.71 11.30
N GLU A 513 21.65 38.79 10.91
CA GLU A 513 22.47 38.79 9.70
C GLU A 513 23.79 38.04 9.97
N VAL A 514 23.87 36.80 9.47
CA VAL A 514 25.06 35.95 9.59
C VAL A 514 25.71 35.72 8.23
N ASP A 515 27.04 35.63 8.24
CA ASP A 515 27.85 35.39 7.04
C ASP A 515 27.82 33.93 6.56
N GLU A 516 27.56 32.98 7.47
CA GLU A 516 27.49 31.53 7.24
C GLU A 516 26.34 30.95 8.08
N ILE A 517 25.56 30.04 7.50
CA ILE A 517 24.52 29.30 8.21
C ILE A 517 25.19 28.12 8.93
N PRO A 518 25.09 28.01 10.26
CA PRO A 518 25.67 26.89 11.01
C PRO A 518 25.10 25.54 10.57
N LEU A 519 25.93 24.51 10.57
CA LEU A 519 25.54 23.14 10.23
C LEU A 519 24.41 22.66 11.15
N GLU A 520 24.51 22.93 12.45
CA GLU A 520 23.53 22.55 13.46
C GLU A 520 22.15 23.17 13.19
N TYR A 521 22.13 24.37 12.59
CA TYR A 521 20.88 25.03 12.20
C TYR A 521 20.22 24.30 11.02
N LEU A 522 21.01 23.86 10.03
CA LEU A 522 20.51 23.12 8.87
C LEU A 522 19.99 21.73 9.28
N GLN A 523 20.71 21.04 10.17
CA GLN A 523 20.25 19.77 10.76
C GLN A 523 18.92 19.96 11.49
N ARG A 524 18.79 21.01 12.30
CA ARG A 524 17.53 21.34 12.99
C ARG A 524 16.38 21.57 12.02
N LEU A 525 16.60 22.23 10.88
CA LEU A 525 15.57 22.39 9.85
C LEU A 525 15.14 21.05 9.24
N ALA A 526 16.08 20.12 9.01
CA ALA A 526 15.75 18.78 8.53
C ALA A 526 14.91 18.01 9.56
N GLU A 527 15.28 18.07 10.84
CA GLU A 527 14.55 17.41 11.94
C GLU A 527 13.14 17.98 12.15
N GLU A 528 12.98 19.29 12.01
CA GLU A 528 11.66 19.93 12.05
C GLU A 528 10.77 19.53 10.86
N ARG A 529 11.36 19.29 9.68
CA ARG A 529 10.63 18.73 8.55
C ARG A 529 10.16 17.31 8.86
N GLU A 530 10.99 16.47 9.48
CA GLU A 530 10.56 15.13 9.90
C GLU A 530 9.37 15.18 10.86
N GLU A 531 9.39 16.08 11.84
CA GLU A 531 8.25 16.25 12.77
C GLU A 531 7.01 16.82 12.06
N ALA A 532 7.19 17.71 11.08
CA ALA A 532 6.08 18.17 10.25
C ALA A 532 5.45 17.02 9.45
N VAL A 533 6.25 16.18 8.78
CA VAL A 533 5.76 15.02 8.04
C VAL A 533 5.05 14.03 8.97
N LYS A 534 5.55 13.82 10.18
CA LYS A 534 4.87 13.00 11.20
C LYS A 534 3.47 13.53 11.54
N ASN A 535 3.31 14.83 11.68
CA ASN A 535 2.01 15.48 11.90
C ASN A 535 1.12 15.44 10.64
N ASP A 536 1.71 15.47 9.45
CA ASP A 536 0.98 15.29 8.20
C ASP A 536 0.40 13.87 8.13
N ILE A 537 1.18 12.83 8.46
CA ILE A 537 0.68 11.44 8.53
C ILE A 537 -0.49 11.32 9.49
N ALA A 538 -0.42 12.01 10.64
CA ALA A 538 -1.50 12.05 11.60
C ALA A 538 -2.80 12.60 11.01
N THR A 539 -2.70 13.74 10.34
CA THR A 539 -3.80 14.43 9.69
C THR A 539 -4.39 13.57 8.58
N ILE A 540 -3.54 13.03 7.71
CA ILE A 540 -3.92 12.16 6.59
C ILE A 540 -4.75 10.96 7.08
N GLN A 541 -4.31 10.29 8.14
CA GLN A 541 -5.04 9.15 8.71
C GLN A 541 -6.44 9.53 9.21
N SER A 542 -6.62 10.75 9.72
CA SER A 542 -7.91 11.25 10.19
C SER A 542 -8.83 11.72 9.05
N GLU A 543 -8.25 12.11 7.91
CA GLU A 543 -8.96 12.69 6.77
C GLU A 543 -9.15 11.72 5.60
N LEU A 544 -8.87 10.43 5.77
CA LEU A 544 -9.00 9.40 4.73
C LEU A 544 -10.39 9.38 4.06
N TYR A 545 -11.45 9.73 4.80
CA TYR A 545 -12.82 9.81 4.29
C TYR A 545 -12.98 10.82 3.14
N ARG A 546 -12.10 11.82 3.03
CA ARG A 546 -12.13 12.82 1.95
C ARG A 546 -11.79 12.25 0.58
N LEU A 547 -11.20 11.06 0.51
CA LEU A 547 -10.80 10.41 -0.74
C LEU A 547 -11.90 9.58 -1.39
N GLY A 548 -13.09 9.45 -0.77
CA GLY A 548 -14.19 8.67 -1.33
C GLY A 548 -13.74 7.24 -1.69
N ASN A 549 -13.96 6.83 -2.94
CA ASN A 549 -13.60 5.48 -3.40
C ASN A 549 -12.08 5.29 -3.58
N GLU A 550 -11.29 6.36 -3.61
CA GLU A 550 -9.82 6.28 -3.68
C GLU A 550 -9.16 6.11 -2.30
N ALA A 551 -9.95 6.10 -1.22
CA ALA A 551 -9.43 5.90 0.14
C ALA A 551 -8.65 4.59 0.28
N ASP A 552 -9.08 3.53 -0.40
CA ASP A 552 -8.45 2.21 -0.37
C ASP A 552 -7.01 2.24 -0.90
N LYS A 553 -6.72 3.04 -1.93
CA LYS A 553 -5.35 3.21 -2.46
C LYS A 553 -4.42 3.63 -1.32
N LEU A 554 -4.80 4.67 -0.58
CA LEU A 554 -3.98 5.26 0.46
C LEU A 554 -3.99 4.43 1.75
N GLN A 555 -5.14 3.85 2.13
CA GLN A 555 -5.26 2.94 3.25
C GLN A 555 -4.35 1.73 3.10
N ALA A 556 -4.33 1.11 1.92
CA ALA A 556 -3.43 -0.01 1.63
C ALA A 556 -1.96 0.39 1.80
N LEU A 557 -1.57 1.59 1.37
CA LEU A 557 -0.19 2.07 1.50
C LEU A 557 0.19 2.36 2.96
N ILE A 558 -0.67 3.04 3.72
CA ILE A 558 -0.48 3.28 5.15
C ILE A 558 -0.43 1.95 5.91
N GLN A 559 -1.26 0.99 5.52
CA GLN A 559 -1.29 -0.33 6.14
C GLN A 559 0.00 -1.10 5.88
N ARG A 560 0.54 -1.08 4.65
CA ARG A 560 1.89 -1.62 4.38
C ARG A 560 2.93 -0.95 5.30
N GLY A 561 2.88 0.37 5.44
CA GLY A 561 3.75 1.09 6.37
C GLY A 561 3.61 0.61 7.82
N ARG A 562 2.38 0.31 8.27
CA ARG A 562 2.14 -0.28 9.60
C ARG A 562 2.79 -1.65 9.71
N ASP A 563 2.54 -2.53 8.77
CA ASP A 563 2.96 -3.93 8.85
C ASP A 563 4.49 -4.05 8.82
N GLU A 564 5.14 -3.28 7.93
CA GLU A 564 6.60 -3.26 7.80
C GLU A 564 7.27 -2.65 9.02
N TYR A 565 6.77 -1.50 9.49
CA TYR A 565 7.45 -0.74 10.54
C TYR A 565 7.01 -1.11 11.97
N ARG A 566 5.97 -1.93 12.18
CA ARG A 566 5.50 -2.36 13.51
C ARG A 566 6.59 -3.04 14.35
N GLN A 567 7.53 -3.70 13.69
CA GLN A 567 8.65 -4.43 14.31
C GLN A 567 9.85 -3.53 14.69
N TYR A 568 9.81 -2.25 14.34
CA TYR A 568 10.86 -1.27 14.63
C TYR A 568 10.35 -0.24 15.66
N PRO A 569 10.58 -0.46 16.97
CA PRO A 569 9.97 0.36 18.02
C PRO A 569 10.45 1.81 18.04
N ASN A 570 11.60 2.12 17.43
CA ASN A 570 12.24 3.43 17.47
C ASN A 570 12.07 4.26 16.18
N ILE A 571 11.19 3.84 15.25
CA ILE A 571 10.96 4.61 14.02
C ILE A 571 10.50 6.04 14.31
N PRO A 572 10.98 7.04 13.56
CA PRO A 572 10.61 8.44 13.76
C PRO A 572 9.14 8.69 13.42
N ILE A 573 8.63 8.04 12.37
CA ILE A 573 7.25 8.26 11.90
C ILE A 573 6.45 6.96 12.02
N SER A 574 5.54 6.95 12.99
CA SER A 574 4.65 5.82 13.23
C SER A 574 3.45 5.88 12.30
N PHE A 575 3.23 4.79 11.55
CA PHE A 575 1.97 4.57 10.83
C PHE A 575 0.88 3.99 11.74
N LYS A 576 1.13 3.77 13.04
CA LYS A 576 0.09 3.27 13.96
C LYS A 576 -1.14 4.15 13.85
N PRO A 577 -2.34 3.57 13.92
CA PRO A 577 -3.54 4.37 13.92
C PRO A 577 -3.50 5.38 15.05
N ILE A 578 -3.62 6.66 14.72
CA ILE A 578 -3.99 7.64 15.72
C ILE A 578 -5.41 7.31 16.14
N ARG A 579 -5.64 7.19 17.45
CA ARG A 579 -7.00 7.11 18.00
C ARG A 579 -7.77 8.30 17.42
N PRO A 580 -8.69 8.11 16.47
CA PRO A 580 -9.51 9.23 16.06
C PRO A 580 -10.26 9.68 17.32
N LEU A 581 -10.53 10.98 17.43
CA LEU A 581 -11.71 11.42 18.19
C LEU A 581 -12.86 10.57 17.64
N GLN A 582 -13.35 9.62 18.45
CA GLN A 582 -14.26 8.58 18.00
C GLN A 582 -15.38 9.22 17.18
N VAL A 583 -15.47 8.89 15.89
CA VAL A 583 -16.79 8.80 15.26
C VAL A 583 -17.44 7.63 15.99
N ILE A 584 -18.19 7.94 17.04
CA ILE A 584 -18.95 6.94 17.80
C ILE A 584 -19.97 6.40 16.80
N LYS A 585 -19.65 5.28 16.16
CA LYS A 585 -20.64 4.50 15.42
C LYS A 585 -21.57 3.96 16.49
N VAL A 586 -22.72 4.63 16.65
CA VAL A 586 -23.74 4.22 17.61
C VAL A 586 -24.44 3.00 17.04
N TYR A 587 -24.17 1.84 17.61
CA TYR A 587 -24.88 0.60 17.27
C TYR A 587 -26.21 0.55 18.03
N ALA A 588 -27.25 0.01 17.38
CA ALA A 588 -28.56 -0.16 18.00
C ALA A 588 -28.51 -1.14 19.19
N ASP A 589 -27.72 -2.20 19.06
CA ASP A 589 -27.48 -3.20 20.09
C ASP A 589 -26.11 -3.89 19.91
N LYS A 590 -25.78 -4.77 20.86
CA LYS A 590 -24.51 -5.50 20.90
C LYS A 590 -24.36 -6.50 19.76
N THR A 591 -25.46 -7.14 19.38
CA THR A 591 -25.48 -8.09 18.27
C THR A 591 -25.09 -7.40 16.97
N SER A 592 -25.62 -6.21 16.72
CA SER A 592 -25.34 -5.39 15.54
C SER A 592 -23.88 -4.95 15.47
N GLU A 593 -23.27 -4.60 16.61
CA GLU A 593 -21.84 -4.30 16.70
C GLU A 593 -20.96 -5.50 16.34
N ILE A 594 -21.29 -6.68 16.90
CA ILE A 594 -20.56 -7.92 16.64
C ILE A 594 -20.72 -8.34 15.17
N VAL A 595 -21.92 -8.25 14.61
CA VAL A 595 -22.19 -8.57 13.21
C VAL A 595 -21.38 -7.64 12.28
N ASP A 596 -21.35 -6.34 12.54
CA ASP A 596 -20.58 -5.37 11.74
C ASP A 596 -19.07 -5.68 11.76
N LEU A 597 -18.51 -6.04 12.93
CA LEU A 597 -17.11 -6.46 13.03
C LEU A 597 -16.88 -7.81 12.33
N SER A 598 -17.82 -8.74 12.44
CA SER A 598 -17.76 -10.05 11.77
C SER A 598 -17.74 -9.90 10.26
N MET A 599 -18.58 -9.02 9.71
CA MET A 599 -18.59 -8.69 8.28
C MET A 599 -17.24 -8.13 7.82
N GLN A 600 -16.65 -7.19 8.57
CA GLN A 600 -15.32 -6.66 8.25
C GLN A 600 -14.25 -7.75 8.24
N LEU A 601 -14.27 -8.68 9.20
CA LEU A 601 -13.34 -9.81 9.22
C LEU A 601 -13.58 -10.78 8.06
N VAL A 602 -14.84 -11.07 7.71
CA VAL A 602 -15.20 -11.97 6.59
C VAL A 602 -14.77 -11.37 5.24
N GLN A 603 -14.79 -10.04 5.09
CA GLN A 603 -14.29 -9.36 3.90
C GLN A 603 -12.80 -9.57 3.64
N ILE A 604 -12.02 -9.93 4.66
CA ILE A 604 -10.59 -10.22 4.53
C ILE A 604 -10.43 -11.68 4.09
N PRO A 605 -9.96 -11.97 2.86
CA PRO A 605 -9.85 -13.33 2.36
C PRO A 605 -8.57 -14.01 2.85
N SER A 606 -8.48 -14.26 4.15
CA SER A 606 -7.36 -14.88 4.87
C SER A 606 -7.24 -16.39 4.60
N VAL A 607 -7.08 -16.77 3.33
CA VAL A 607 -7.18 -18.16 2.87
C VAL A 607 -5.92 -18.99 3.16
N THR A 608 -6.10 -20.15 3.79
CA THR A 608 -5.09 -21.18 4.08
C THR A 608 -5.55 -22.56 3.60
N ALA A 609 -4.84 -23.64 3.97
CA ALA A 609 -5.17 -25.04 3.66
C ALA A 609 -5.30 -25.34 2.16
N CYS A 610 -4.48 -24.68 1.33
CA CYS A 610 -4.47 -24.86 -0.11
C CYS A 610 -3.11 -24.60 -0.76
N THR A 611 -2.99 -24.92 -2.05
CA THR A 611 -1.76 -24.68 -2.83
C THR A 611 -1.42 -23.19 -2.95
N ASN A 612 -2.44 -22.33 -3.02
CA ASN A 612 -2.30 -20.89 -3.24
C ASN A 612 -2.83 -20.11 -2.01
N GLU A 613 -2.16 -20.26 -0.88
CA GLU A 613 -2.50 -19.52 0.35
C GLU A 613 -2.37 -18.00 0.13
N ARG A 614 -3.21 -17.23 0.83
CA ARG A 614 -3.21 -15.76 0.78
C ARG A 614 -2.54 -15.19 2.04
N LEU A 615 -1.25 -15.47 2.19
CA LEU A 615 -0.50 -15.12 3.41
C LEU A 615 -0.51 -13.62 3.73
N GLU A 616 -0.52 -12.76 2.71
CA GLU A 616 -0.68 -11.31 2.90
C GLU A 616 -2.02 -10.95 3.56
N GLU A 617 -3.10 -11.63 3.19
CA GLU A 617 -4.44 -11.44 3.74
C GLU A 617 -4.58 -12.04 5.14
N VAL A 618 -3.89 -13.15 5.42
CA VAL A 618 -3.77 -13.71 6.77
C VAL A 618 -3.02 -12.72 7.69
N ALA A 619 -1.93 -12.13 7.21
CA ALA A 619 -1.22 -11.07 7.92
C ALA A 619 -2.08 -9.81 8.11
N TYR A 620 -2.87 -9.44 7.09
CA TYR A 620 -3.79 -8.32 7.16
C TYR A 620 -4.90 -8.55 8.20
N ALA A 621 -5.50 -9.74 8.27
CA ALA A 621 -6.49 -10.10 9.29
C ALA A 621 -5.90 -9.99 10.70
N ALA A 622 -4.70 -10.53 10.93
CA ALA A 622 -4.00 -10.39 12.21
C ALA A 622 -3.73 -8.91 12.55
N SER A 623 -3.26 -8.12 11.58
CA SER A 623 -3.02 -6.70 11.77
C SER A 623 -4.28 -5.90 12.05
N PHE A 624 -5.40 -6.21 11.39
CA PHE A 624 -6.70 -5.64 11.65
C PHE A 624 -7.16 -5.90 13.09
N ILE A 625 -7.06 -7.16 13.54
CA ILE A 625 -7.44 -7.57 14.90
C ILE A 625 -6.53 -6.91 15.95
N CYS A 626 -5.22 -6.92 15.74
CA CYS A 626 -4.24 -6.26 16.59
C CYS A 626 -4.57 -4.76 16.75
N ASN A 627 -4.81 -4.08 15.63
CA ASN A 627 -5.19 -2.66 15.63
C ASN A 627 -6.50 -2.43 16.37
N TYR A 628 -7.51 -3.28 16.17
CA TYR A 628 -8.78 -3.18 16.89
C TYR A 628 -8.55 -3.28 18.41
N ALA A 629 -7.77 -4.26 18.86
CA ALA A 629 -7.49 -4.47 20.28
C ALA A 629 -6.68 -3.31 20.90
N GLU A 630 -5.57 -2.91 20.29
CA GLU A 630 -4.73 -1.81 20.78
C GLU A 630 -5.47 -0.46 20.80
N ARG A 631 -6.26 -0.16 19.75
CA ARG A 631 -7.08 1.07 19.69
C ARG A 631 -8.06 1.15 20.85
N ASN A 632 -8.63 0.01 21.25
CA ASN A 632 -9.55 -0.09 22.36
C ASN A 632 -8.87 -0.18 23.73
N GLY A 633 -7.53 -0.21 23.80
CA GLY A 633 -6.78 -0.19 25.05
C GLY A 633 -6.45 -1.56 25.65
N LEU A 634 -6.62 -2.64 24.88
CA LEU A 634 -6.16 -3.97 25.28
C LEU A 634 -4.65 -4.10 25.08
N GLU A 635 -4.04 -4.97 25.89
CA GLU A 635 -2.64 -5.35 25.73
C GLU A 635 -2.54 -6.45 24.67
N VAL A 636 -1.62 -6.31 23.71
CA VAL A 636 -1.45 -7.27 22.61
C VAL A 636 0.01 -7.65 22.50
N ARG A 637 0.26 -8.96 22.41
CA ARG A 637 1.53 -9.52 21.97
C ARG A 637 1.35 -10.17 20.60
N TYR A 638 2.05 -9.62 19.62
CA TYR A 638 1.99 -10.06 18.24
C TYR A 638 3.16 -11.00 17.89
N PHE A 639 2.84 -12.20 17.43
CA PHE A 639 3.78 -13.21 16.98
C PHE A 639 3.77 -13.26 15.44
N ASN A 640 4.69 -12.53 14.79
CA ASN A 640 4.70 -12.35 13.32
C ASN A 640 6.05 -12.66 12.66
N LYS A 641 6.95 -13.38 13.35
CA LYS A 641 8.31 -13.68 12.86
C LYS A 641 8.39 -14.89 11.93
N ASN A 642 7.31 -15.64 11.76
CA ASN A 642 7.25 -16.85 10.93
C ASN A 642 6.15 -16.70 9.87
N LYS A 643 5.98 -17.76 9.05
CA LYS A 643 5.03 -17.80 7.93
C LYS A 643 3.61 -17.37 8.31
N TYR A 644 3.13 -17.77 9.49
CA TYR A 644 1.79 -17.43 9.96
C TYR A 644 1.85 -16.55 11.22
N PRO A 645 0.94 -15.57 11.34
CA PRO A 645 0.81 -14.76 12.54
C PRO A 645 -0.03 -15.41 13.64
N ALA A 646 0.24 -15.03 14.89
CA ALA A 646 -0.66 -15.24 16.03
C ALA A 646 -0.70 -14.04 16.97
N LEU A 647 -1.78 -13.89 17.74
CA LEU A 647 -2.02 -12.78 18.65
C LEU A 647 -2.39 -13.32 20.02
N LEU A 648 -1.69 -12.87 21.06
CA LEU A 648 -2.13 -13.01 22.44
C LEU A 648 -2.65 -11.65 22.92
N ILE A 649 -3.91 -11.58 23.33
CA ILE A 649 -4.61 -10.36 23.72
C ILE A 649 -5.08 -10.50 25.16
N GLY A 650 -4.85 -9.49 25.99
CA GLY A 650 -5.26 -9.47 27.39
C GLY A 650 -5.67 -8.07 27.85
N PHE A 651 -6.14 -7.99 29.10
CA PHE A 651 -6.32 -6.70 29.77
C PHE A 651 -4.95 -6.14 30.18
N PRO A 652 -4.81 -4.81 30.37
CA PRO A 652 -3.56 -4.20 30.80
C PRO A 652 -2.98 -4.88 32.04
N GLY A 653 -1.77 -5.45 31.94
CA GLY A 653 -1.10 -6.18 33.02
C GLY A 653 -1.58 -7.61 33.25
N HIS A 654 -2.51 -8.12 32.44
CA HIS A 654 -3.11 -9.45 32.55
C HIS A 654 -3.01 -10.25 31.24
N LEU A 655 -1.90 -10.08 30.50
CA LEU A 655 -1.66 -10.78 29.23
C LEU A 655 -1.60 -12.32 29.38
N TYR A 656 -1.12 -12.81 30.52
CA TYR A 656 -1.06 -14.24 30.85
C TYR A 656 -2.09 -14.58 31.93
N ALA A 657 -2.96 -15.53 31.63
CA ALA A 657 -4.12 -15.84 32.44
C ALA A 657 -4.38 -17.35 32.55
N PRO A 658 -5.00 -17.83 33.64
CA PRO A 658 -5.37 -19.23 33.81
C PRO A 658 -6.51 -19.68 32.88
N VAL A 659 -7.29 -18.76 32.31
CA VAL A 659 -8.30 -19.07 31.29
C VAL A 659 -7.91 -18.44 29.96
N THR A 660 -7.80 -19.24 28.91
CA THR A 660 -7.57 -18.76 27.54
C THR A 660 -8.77 -19.07 26.67
N LEU A 661 -9.39 -18.02 26.11
CA LEU A 661 -10.25 -18.16 24.95
C LEU A 661 -9.38 -18.29 23.70
N SER A 662 -9.76 -19.15 22.77
CA SER A 662 -8.98 -19.40 21.55
C SER A 662 -9.86 -19.33 20.31
N GLY A 663 -9.28 -18.85 19.22
CA GLY A 663 -9.90 -18.95 17.91
C GLY A 663 -8.91 -18.75 16.77
N HIS A 664 -9.41 -18.79 15.55
CA HIS A 664 -8.59 -18.58 14.37
C HIS A 664 -9.21 -17.57 13.41
N PHE A 665 -8.36 -16.92 12.63
CA PHE A 665 -8.78 -15.92 11.63
C PHE A 665 -8.41 -16.31 10.20
N ASP A 666 -7.71 -17.42 9.99
CA ASP A 666 -7.58 -18.04 8.69
C ASP A 666 -8.84 -18.83 8.31
N VAL A 667 -9.05 -19.05 7.02
CA VAL A 667 -10.22 -19.74 6.47
C VAL A 667 -9.81 -20.63 5.30
N VAL A 668 -10.57 -21.70 5.03
CA VAL A 668 -10.36 -22.50 3.81
C VAL A 668 -10.73 -21.73 2.53
N GLN A 669 -10.33 -22.27 1.38
CA GLN A 669 -10.70 -21.73 0.06
C GLN A 669 -12.21 -21.48 -0.06
N PRO A 670 -12.60 -20.41 -0.78
CA PRO A 670 -14.00 -20.19 -1.07
C PRO A 670 -14.53 -21.29 -2.00
N ALA A 671 -15.80 -21.64 -1.84
CA ALA A 671 -16.55 -22.48 -2.76
C ALA A 671 -17.92 -21.81 -2.99
N PRO A 672 -18.25 -21.31 -4.20
CA PRO A 672 -17.61 -21.64 -5.47
C PRO A 672 -16.55 -20.61 -5.89
N ASP A 673 -16.60 -19.40 -5.35
CA ASP A 673 -15.83 -18.24 -5.80
C ASP A 673 -15.76 -17.15 -4.70
N GLU A 674 -15.08 -16.05 -5.03
CA GLU A 674 -14.80 -14.90 -4.14
C GLU A 674 -16.05 -14.23 -3.55
N SER A 675 -17.26 -14.49 -4.06
CA SER A 675 -18.49 -13.91 -3.50
C SER A 675 -18.71 -14.27 -2.03
N GLN A 676 -18.10 -15.35 -1.53
CA GLN A 676 -18.13 -15.70 -0.09
C GLN A 676 -17.39 -14.70 0.81
N PHE A 677 -16.55 -13.82 0.26
CA PHE A 677 -15.93 -12.70 0.98
C PHE A 677 -16.73 -11.39 0.86
N GLN A 678 -17.93 -11.44 0.29
CA GLN A 678 -18.90 -10.34 0.32
C GLN A 678 -20.01 -10.70 1.32
N PRO A 679 -19.80 -10.46 2.63
CA PRO A 679 -20.72 -10.91 3.65
C PRO A 679 -22.06 -10.21 3.50
N ARG A 680 -23.14 -10.95 3.75
CA ARG A 680 -24.50 -10.44 3.64
C ARG A 680 -25.40 -11.01 4.71
N LEU A 681 -26.43 -10.25 5.05
CA LEU A 681 -27.45 -10.66 6.00
C LEU A 681 -28.61 -11.28 5.23
N GLU A 682 -28.94 -12.53 5.54
CA GLU A 682 -30.07 -13.27 4.97
C GLU A 682 -30.98 -13.77 6.11
N GLY A 683 -31.99 -12.98 6.45
CA GLY A 683 -32.85 -13.26 7.61
C GLY A 683 -32.04 -13.26 8.90
N ASP A 684 -32.10 -14.35 9.65
CA ASP A 684 -31.38 -14.54 10.92
C ASP A 684 -29.93 -15.00 10.72
N TYR A 685 -29.41 -14.97 9.49
CA TYR A 685 -28.08 -15.49 9.18
C TYR A 685 -27.14 -14.44 8.62
N LEU A 686 -25.88 -14.50 9.05
CA LEU A 686 -24.73 -13.85 8.40
C LEU A 686 -24.08 -14.87 7.46
N VAL A 687 -24.13 -14.63 6.16
CA VAL A 687 -23.59 -15.52 5.12
C VAL A 687 -22.22 -15.03 4.68
N GLY A 688 -21.25 -15.95 4.61
CA GLY A 688 -19.89 -15.68 4.13
C GLY A 688 -18.86 -16.69 4.65
N ARG A 689 -17.72 -16.80 3.97
CA ARG A 689 -16.63 -17.71 4.35
C ARG A 689 -16.01 -17.25 5.67
N GLY A 690 -15.94 -18.16 6.64
CA GLY A 690 -15.50 -17.91 7.99
C GLY A 690 -16.56 -17.28 8.89
N ALA A 691 -17.79 -17.03 8.41
CA ALA A 691 -18.88 -16.56 9.27
C ALA A 691 -19.20 -17.59 10.36
N ALA A 692 -19.29 -18.87 9.99
CA ALA A 692 -19.50 -19.96 10.94
C ALA A 692 -18.19 -20.45 11.56
N ASP A 693 -17.07 -20.41 10.80
CA ASP A 693 -15.80 -21.04 11.16
C ASP A 693 -14.58 -20.12 10.95
N MET A 694 -14.24 -19.23 11.89
CA MET A 694 -14.97 -18.90 13.13
C MET A 694 -14.94 -17.39 13.43
N LYS A 695 -14.84 -16.55 12.39
CA LYS A 695 -14.64 -15.09 12.50
C LYS A 695 -15.73 -14.37 13.29
N THR A 696 -16.96 -14.87 13.31
CA THR A 696 -18.03 -14.29 14.14
C THR A 696 -17.79 -14.51 15.63
N VAL A 697 -17.22 -15.65 16.02
CA VAL A 697 -16.82 -15.91 17.40
C VAL A 697 -15.62 -15.04 17.77
N VAL A 698 -14.64 -14.88 16.87
CA VAL A 698 -13.51 -13.95 17.05
C VAL A 698 -14.00 -12.51 17.27
N ALA A 699 -14.93 -12.02 16.43
CA ALA A 699 -15.54 -10.71 16.60
C ALA A 699 -16.25 -10.57 17.95
N THR A 700 -16.97 -11.61 18.37
CA THR A 700 -17.65 -11.65 19.67
C THR A 700 -16.66 -11.50 20.83
N TYR A 701 -15.53 -12.23 20.78
CA TYR A 701 -14.48 -12.10 21.79
C TYR A 701 -13.88 -10.69 21.82
N LEU A 702 -13.56 -10.11 20.67
CA LEU A 702 -12.97 -8.77 20.59
C LEU A 702 -13.89 -7.68 21.15
N VAL A 703 -15.17 -7.70 20.77
CA VAL A 703 -16.17 -6.76 21.30
C VAL A 703 -16.35 -6.96 22.80
N TRP A 704 -16.40 -8.21 23.26
CA TRP A 704 -16.52 -8.55 24.68
C TRP A 704 -15.33 -8.07 25.52
N PHE A 705 -14.10 -8.29 25.07
CA PHE A 705 -12.90 -7.80 25.76
C PHE A 705 -12.89 -6.27 25.86
N LYS A 706 -13.23 -5.58 24.77
CA LYS A 706 -13.38 -4.11 24.77
C LYS A 706 -14.44 -3.67 25.77
N ASP A 707 -15.64 -4.25 25.72
CA ASP A 707 -16.75 -3.86 26.59
C ASP A 707 -16.44 -4.17 28.07
N ARG A 708 -15.74 -5.28 28.35
CA ARG A 708 -15.29 -5.59 29.72
C ARG A 708 -14.21 -4.62 30.17
N LEU A 709 -13.25 -4.25 29.32
CA LEU A 709 -12.22 -3.26 29.66
C LEU A 709 -12.85 -1.93 30.10
N LEU A 710 -13.90 -1.48 29.41
CA LEU A 710 -14.63 -0.25 29.71
C LEU A 710 -15.36 -0.28 31.07
N GLN A 711 -15.65 -1.46 31.61
CA GLN A 711 -16.24 -1.60 32.96
C GLN A 711 -15.20 -1.42 34.09
N GLY A 712 -13.90 -1.39 33.78
CA GLY A 712 -12.83 -1.12 34.74
C GLY A 712 -12.41 -2.32 35.60
N GLU A 713 -11.41 -2.12 36.45
CA GLU A 713 -10.85 -3.14 37.35
C GLU A 713 -11.83 -3.59 38.46
N PRO A 714 -11.69 -4.82 38.99
CA PRO A 714 -10.68 -5.82 38.65
C PRO A 714 -10.99 -6.53 37.32
N TYR A 715 -9.95 -6.85 36.54
CA TYR A 715 -10.12 -7.61 35.30
C TYR A 715 -10.24 -9.12 35.58
N PRO A 716 -11.04 -9.86 34.80
CA PRO A 716 -11.12 -11.31 34.93
C PRO A 716 -9.78 -11.94 34.55
N ALA A 717 -9.45 -13.07 35.19
CA ALA A 717 -8.26 -13.86 34.88
C ALA A 717 -8.42 -14.63 33.56
N MET A 718 -8.54 -13.90 32.46
CA MET A 718 -8.81 -14.40 31.12
C MET A 718 -8.02 -13.64 30.05
N ASN A 719 -7.50 -14.38 29.06
CA ASN A 719 -6.88 -13.82 27.85
C ASN A 719 -7.46 -14.48 26.58
N LEU A 720 -7.03 -13.98 25.42
CA LEU A 720 -7.47 -14.44 24.10
C LEU A 720 -6.26 -14.78 23.24
N LEU A 721 -6.20 -16.00 22.72
CA LEU A 721 -5.22 -16.46 21.75
C LEU A 721 -5.88 -16.62 20.37
N LEU A 722 -5.36 -15.93 19.36
CA LEU A 722 -5.84 -16.03 17.98
C LEU A 722 -4.72 -16.48 17.06
N VAL A 723 -4.97 -17.48 16.22
CA VAL A 723 -3.97 -18.05 15.29
C VAL A 723 -4.41 -17.92 13.83
N GLY A 724 -3.45 -17.83 12.91
CA GLY A 724 -3.69 -17.71 11.47
C GLY A 724 -3.38 -18.97 10.67
N ASN A 725 -3.38 -20.14 11.29
CA ASN A 725 -3.06 -21.41 10.63
C ASN A 725 -3.78 -22.63 11.22
N GLU A 726 -4.98 -22.43 11.78
CA GLU A 726 -5.75 -23.54 12.38
C GLU A 726 -6.16 -24.55 11.32
N GLU A 727 -6.63 -24.07 10.17
CA GLU A 727 -7.13 -24.91 9.07
C GLU A 727 -6.02 -25.78 8.44
N ASN A 728 -4.76 -25.36 8.61
CA ASN A 728 -3.57 -26.12 8.24
C ASN A 728 -3.19 -27.21 9.27
N GLY A 729 -3.90 -27.28 10.41
CA GLY A 729 -3.62 -28.16 11.54
C GLY A 729 -2.56 -27.63 12.51
N GLU A 730 -2.15 -26.35 12.39
CA GLU A 730 -1.20 -25.67 13.29
C GLU A 730 0.20 -26.33 13.36
N PHE A 731 0.59 -27.10 12.32
CA PHE A 731 1.88 -27.79 12.24
C PHE A 731 3.08 -26.86 12.07
N GLU A 732 2.86 -25.74 11.40
CA GLU A 732 3.89 -24.75 11.12
C GLU A 732 4.05 -23.79 12.32
N PRO A 733 5.23 -23.16 12.49
CA PRO A 733 5.48 -22.25 13.59
C PRO A 733 4.44 -21.15 13.75
N MET A 734 4.23 -20.73 15.01
CA MET A 734 3.27 -19.72 15.47
C MET A 734 1.79 -20.15 15.49
N GLY A 735 1.50 -21.44 15.33
CA GLY A 735 0.24 -22.02 15.84
C GLY A 735 0.19 -22.08 17.37
N THR A 736 -0.94 -22.49 17.94
CA THR A 736 -1.18 -22.64 19.40
C THR A 736 -0.05 -23.35 20.14
N PRO A 737 0.43 -24.55 19.73
CA PRO A 737 1.47 -25.25 20.48
C PRO A 737 2.77 -24.47 20.56
N HIS A 738 3.13 -23.76 19.50
CA HIS A 738 4.34 -22.94 19.43
C HIS A 738 4.26 -21.72 20.34
N VAL A 739 3.11 -21.03 20.35
CA VAL A 739 2.88 -19.88 21.23
C VAL A 739 2.93 -20.32 22.69
N LEU A 740 2.25 -21.41 23.05
CA LEU A 740 2.29 -21.96 24.42
C LEU A 740 3.71 -22.38 24.82
N GLU A 741 4.45 -23.05 23.93
CA GLU A 741 5.84 -23.41 24.19
C GLU A 741 6.72 -22.18 24.43
N GLN A 742 6.56 -21.12 23.63
CA GLN A 742 7.29 -19.88 23.82
C GLN A 742 6.97 -19.21 25.16
N ILE A 743 5.69 -19.15 25.53
CA ILE A 743 5.23 -18.63 26.84
C ILE A 743 5.88 -19.43 27.99
N ALA A 744 5.89 -20.75 27.89
CA ALA A 744 6.50 -21.62 28.90
C ALA A 744 8.02 -21.41 29.01
N ARG A 745 8.72 -21.31 27.87
CA ARG A 745 10.18 -21.07 27.84
C ARG A 745 10.58 -19.73 28.45
N GLU A 746 9.71 -18.73 28.35
CA GLU A 746 9.90 -17.40 28.93
C GLU A 746 9.52 -17.34 30.43
N GLY A 747 9.03 -18.44 31.01
CA GLY A 747 8.70 -18.54 32.43
C GLY A 747 7.32 -17.97 32.80
N TYR A 748 6.46 -17.72 31.82
CA TYR A 748 5.08 -17.26 32.06
C TYR A 748 4.13 -18.45 32.29
N PRO A 749 3.05 -18.25 33.08
CA PRO A 749 2.10 -19.32 33.36
C PRO A 749 1.30 -19.72 32.11
N LEU A 750 1.10 -21.03 31.94
CA LEU A 750 0.23 -21.61 30.93
C LEU A 750 -1.23 -21.64 31.41
N PRO A 751 -2.20 -21.68 30.47
CA PRO A 751 -3.61 -21.77 30.84
C PRO A 751 -3.95 -23.06 31.58
N GLN A 752 -4.83 -22.94 32.57
CA GLN A 752 -5.42 -24.05 33.33
C GLN A 752 -6.78 -24.48 32.76
N LEU A 753 -7.41 -23.63 31.95
CA LEU A 753 -8.55 -23.97 31.10
C LEU A 753 -8.39 -23.28 29.74
N PHE A 754 -8.46 -24.06 28.67
CA PHE A 754 -8.38 -23.57 27.30
C PHE A 754 -9.72 -23.80 26.59
N ILE A 755 -10.35 -22.74 26.07
CA ILE A 755 -11.66 -22.78 25.43
C ILE A 755 -11.49 -22.47 23.96
N ALA A 756 -11.58 -23.47 23.08
CA ALA A 756 -11.59 -23.25 21.64
C ALA A 756 -13.00 -22.81 21.20
N GLY A 757 -13.11 -21.64 20.58
CA GLY A 757 -14.36 -21.00 20.20
C GLY A 757 -15.07 -21.59 18.98
N GLU A 758 -14.71 -22.80 18.54
CA GLU A 758 -15.31 -23.40 17.35
C GLU A 758 -16.82 -23.58 17.46
N ARG A 759 -17.48 -23.63 16.31
CA ARG A 759 -18.92 -23.88 16.22
C ARG A 759 -19.32 -25.13 17.01
N THR A 760 -20.28 -24.98 17.93
CA THR A 760 -20.88 -26.10 18.68
C THR A 760 -22.39 -26.22 18.55
N GLY A 761 -23.08 -25.19 18.03
CA GLY A 761 -24.45 -25.32 17.55
C GLY A 761 -24.44 -25.81 16.11
N GLU A 762 -24.62 -27.12 15.92
CA GLU A 762 -24.38 -27.75 14.64
C GLU A 762 -25.59 -27.80 13.71
N LYS A 763 -26.81 -27.70 14.25
CA LYS A 763 -28.06 -27.59 13.45
C LYS A 763 -28.19 -26.21 12.82
N GLY A 764 -27.59 -25.20 13.45
CA GLY A 764 -27.51 -23.83 13.00
C GLY A 764 -28.74 -22.98 13.28
N ASP A 765 -29.61 -23.43 14.17
CA ASP A 765 -30.74 -22.68 14.71
C ASP A 765 -30.75 -22.68 16.26
N GLU A 766 -29.72 -23.25 16.87
CA GLU A 766 -29.61 -23.28 18.33
C GLU A 766 -29.19 -21.92 18.89
N LEU A 767 -29.84 -21.46 19.95
CA LEU A 767 -29.40 -20.27 20.68
C LEU A 767 -28.10 -20.51 21.47
N LEU A 768 -27.85 -21.75 21.89
CA LEU A 768 -26.68 -22.16 22.66
C LEU A 768 -26.19 -23.53 22.17
N GLY A 769 -24.92 -23.57 21.76
CA GLY A 769 -24.21 -24.80 21.43
C GLY A 769 -23.76 -25.58 22.67
N GLU A 770 -23.35 -26.84 22.45
CA GLU A 770 -22.87 -27.71 23.53
C GLU A 770 -21.47 -27.33 24.00
N ILE A 771 -21.23 -27.34 25.31
CA ILE A 771 -19.89 -27.26 25.89
C ILE A 771 -19.23 -28.65 25.73
N CYS A 772 -18.41 -28.80 24.71
CA CYS A 772 -17.74 -30.06 24.41
C CYS A 772 -16.52 -30.24 25.32
N THR A 773 -16.64 -31.10 26.34
CA THR A 773 -15.57 -31.38 27.31
C THR A 773 -14.62 -32.48 26.86
N SER A 774 -14.89 -33.09 25.70
CA SER A 774 -14.04 -34.10 25.08
C SER A 774 -13.92 -33.81 23.59
N ASN A 775 -12.71 -33.97 23.04
CA ASN A 775 -12.42 -33.82 21.62
C ASN A 775 -11.52 -34.98 21.15
N ARG A 776 -11.75 -35.51 19.95
CA ARG A 776 -10.92 -36.56 19.34
C ARG A 776 -9.54 -36.03 18.97
N GLY A 777 -8.56 -36.94 18.98
CA GLY A 777 -7.21 -36.66 18.48
C GLY A 777 -7.14 -36.71 16.96
N ILE A 778 -5.93 -36.57 16.45
CA ILE A 778 -5.62 -36.75 15.04
C ILE A 778 -4.29 -37.48 14.87
N MET A 779 -4.28 -38.51 14.03
CA MET A 779 -3.09 -39.24 13.66
C MET A 779 -3.09 -39.43 12.14
N ARG A 780 -2.02 -39.01 11.46
CA ARG A 780 -1.85 -39.23 10.02
C ARG A 780 -0.46 -39.81 9.77
N PHE A 781 -0.39 -40.77 8.87
CA PHE A 781 0.87 -41.43 8.51
C PHE A 781 0.80 -42.01 7.10
N ASP A 782 1.97 -42.22 6.51
CA ASP A 782 2.14 -42.94 5.25
C ASP A 782 2.74 -44.32 5.51
N ILE A 783 2.20 -45.33 4.82
CA ILE A 783 2.82 -46.66 4.70
C ILE A 783 3.46 -46.78 3.32
N ILE A 784 4.75 -47.09 3.26
CA ILE A 784 5.51 -47.09 2.01
C ILE A 784 6.09 -48.48 1.77
N ALA A 785 5.81 -49.04 0.59
CA ALA A 785 6.50 -50.22 0.06
C ALA A 785 7.51 -49.80 -0.99
N ARG A 786 8.74 -50.31 -0.93
CA ARG A 786 9.77 -50.09 -1.97
C ARG A 786 9.95 -51.33 -2.81
N GLY A 787 10.16 -51.10 -4.11
CA GLY A 787 10.49 -52.12 -5.10
C GLY A 787 11.61 -51.64 -6.01
N THR A 788 11.74 -52.27 -7.16
CA THR A 788 12.79 -51.94 -8.14
C THR A 788 12.17 -51.79 -9.51
N ARG A 789 12.54 -50.74 -10.25
CA ARG A 789 12.12 -50.56 -11.64
C ARG A 789 12.62 -51.73 -12.48
N ALA A 790 11.70 -52.38 -13.18
CA ALA A 790 11.99 -53.50 -14.08
C ALA A 790 10.93 -53.56 -15.17
N HIS A 791 11.25 -54.20 -16.30
CA HIS A 791 10.24 -54.40 -17.34
C HIS A 791 9.11 -55.28 -16.79
N THR A 792 7.83 -54.98 -17.04
CA THR A 792 6.72 -55.71 -16.39
C THR A 792 6.67 -57.19 -16.73
N SER A 793 7.19 -57.60 -17.90
CA SER A 793 7.34 -59.02 -18.29
C SER A 793 8.45 -59.78 -17.55
N GLN A 794 9.31 -59.09 -16.78
CA GLN A 794 10.35 -59.73 -15.98
C GLN A 794 9.80 -60.10 -14.60
N THR A 795 10.03 -61.35 -14.18
CA THR A 795 9.62 -61.88 -12.87
C THR A 795 10.68 -61.69 -11.78
N SER A 796 11.89 -61.25 -12.15
CA SER A 796 13.02 -61.01 -11.25
C SER A 796 13.87 -59.83 -11.72
N VAL A 797 14.55 -59.19 -10.79
CA VAL A 797 15.57 -58.17 -11.03
C VAL A 797 16.89 -58.69 -10.45
N GLY A 798 17.85 -59.03 -11.32
CA GLY A 798 19.04 -59.75 -10.89
C GLY A 798 18.69 -61.14 -10.35
N SER A 799 19.13 -61.49 -9.14
CA SER A 799 18.83 -62.75 -8.47
C SER A 799 17.60 -62.71 -7.54
N GLN A 800 16.91 -61.57 -7.45
CA GLN A 800 15.77 -61.39 -6.55
C GLN A 800 14.46 -61.39 -7.33
N ALA A 801 13.45 -62.10 -6.81
CA ALA A 801 12.10 -62.06 -7.34
C ALA A 801 11.56 -60.63 -7.23
N LYS A 802 10.87 -60.17 -8.28
CA LYS A 802 10.27 -58.85 -8.32
C LYS A 802 9.13 -58.79 -7.28
N ALA A 803 9.16 -57.78 -6.41
CA ALA A 803 8.11 -57.58 -5.41
C ALA A 803 6.82 -57.07 -6.06
N ASP A 804 5.69 -57.69 -5.71
CA ASP A 804 4.35 -57.21 -6.04
C ASP A 804 3.93 -56.15 -5.01
N LEU A 805 4.28 -54.89 -5.27
CA LEU A 805 3.99 -53.78 -4.35
C LEU A 805 2.49 -53.57 -4.10
N PRO A 806 1.58 -53.63 -5.11
CA PRO A 806 0.14 -53.63 -4.86
C PRO A 806 -0.30 -54.69 -3.87
N THR A 807 0.01 -55.97 -4.13
CA THR A 807 -0.39 -57.07 -3.25
C THR A 807 0.18 -56.88 -1.84
N LYS A 808 1.47 -56.52 -1.72
CA LYS A 808 2.12 -56.27 -0.41
C LYS A 808 1.41 -55.18 0.39
N LEU A 809 1.03 -54.06 -0.26
CA LEU A 809 0.38 -52.93 0.40
C LEU A 809 -1.08 -53.24 0.76
N PHE A 810 -1.82 -53.95 -0.10
CA PHE A 810 -3.20 -54.34 0.19
C PHE A 810 -3.31 -55.47 1.24
N ASP A 811 -2.37 -56.41 1.26
CA ASP A 811 -2.28 -57.42 2.33
C ASP A 811 -1.97 -56.76 3.68
N PHE A 812 -1.06 -55.78 3.68
CA PHE A 812 -0.77 -55.01 4.88
C PHE A 812 -1.98 -54.22 5.39
N ARG A 813 -2.83 -53.69 4.48
CA ARG A 813 -4.05 -52.99 4.87
C ARG A 813 -4.92 -53.82 5.79
N GLN A 814 -5.07 -55.12 5.51
CA GLN A 814 -5.90 -55.98 6.37
C GLN A 814 -5.28 -56.12 7.77
N LYS A 815 -3.97 -56.37 7.86
CA LYS A 815 -3.25 -56.47 9.15
C LYS A 815 -3.34 -55.18 9.96
N MET A 816 -3.26 -54.03 9.30
CA MET A 816 -3.43 -52.71 9.91
C MET A 816 -4.86 -52.53 10.46
N ILE A 817 -5.87 -52.94 9.71
CA ILE A 817 -7.28 -52.89 10.16
C ILE A 817 -7.50 -53.80 11.36
N ASP A 818 -6.92 -55.00 11.35
CA ASP A 818 -7.01 -55.93 12.48
C ASP A 818 -6.36 -55.31 13.74
N LEU A 819 -5.18 -54.69 13.59
CA LEU A 819 -4.54 -53.92 14.67
C LEU A 819 -5.43 -52.78 15.17
N PHE A 820 -6.12 -52.06 14.27
CA PHE A 820 -7.07 -51.03 14.67
C PHE A 820 -8.27 -51.58 15.44
N GLN A 821 -8.76 -52.77 15.13
CA GLN A 821 -9.85 -53.39 15.88
C GLN A 821 -9.41 -53.76 17.31
N ASP A 822 -8.14 -54.13 17.49
CA ASP A 822 -7.59 -54.49 18.80
C ASP A 822 -7.28 -53.26 19.67
N HIS A 823 -6.91 -52.14 19.06
CA HIS A 823 -6.41 -50.94 19.76
C HIS A 823 -7.35 -49.74 19.75
N LEU A 824 -8.36 -49.70 18.86
CA LEU A 824 -9.32 -48.61 18.73
C LEU A 824 -10.76 -49.10 18.96
N LYS A 825 -11.55 -48.29 19.65
CA LYS A 825 -13.00 -48.47 19.77
C LYS A 825 -13.68 -47.95 18.51
N LEU A 826 -13.78 -48.79 17.49
CA LEU A 826 -14.34 -48.41 16.19
C LEU A 826 -15.88 -48.37 16.14
N SER A 827 -16.57 -48.85 17.17
CA SER A 827 -18.03 -48.82 17.27
C SER A 827 -18.47 -48.57 18.71
N SER A 828 -19.41 -47.66 18.92
CA SER A 828 -20.04 -47.42 20.21
C SER A 828 -21.50 -46.98 20.06
N PRO A 829 -22.38 -47.31 21.04
CA PRO A 829 -23.80 -46.91 21.00
C PRO A 829 -24.03 -45.40 21.03
N ASP A 830 -23.13 -44.62 21.65
CA ASP A 830 -23.22 -43.17 21.80
C ASP A 830 -22.51 -42.40 20.67
N ARG A 831 -22.06 -43.11 19.62
CA ARG A 831 -21.25 -42.58 18.49
C ARG A 831 -19.94 -41.91 18.91
N TRP A 832 -19.50 -42.11 20.16
CA TRP A 832 -18.16 -41.76 20.61
C TRP A 832 -17.20 -42.91 20.33
N ASN A 833 -16.79 -43.01 19.07
CA ASN A 833 -15.91 -44.06 18.56
C ASN A 833 -14.79 -43.46 17.72
N SER A 834 -13.64 -44.13 17.69
CA SER A 834 -12.54 -43.77 16.81
C SER A 834 -12.90 -44.11 15.37
N GLN A 835 -12.32 -43.36 14.44
CA GLN A 835 -12.55 -43.55 13.01
C GLN A 835 -11.21 -43.54 12.28
N PHE A 836 -11.12 -44.28 11.19
CA PHE A 836 -9.98 -44.19 10.28
C PHE A 836 -10.45 -44.13 8.83
N GLN A 837 -9.66 -43.48 8.00
CA GLN A 837 -9.88 -43.34 6.56
C GLN A 837 -8.56 -43.54 5.82
N ILE A 838 -8.65 -44.05 4.60
CA ILE A 838 -7.51 -44.17 3.68
C ILE A 838 -7.79 -43.22 2.51
N PRO A 839 -7.41 -41.93 2.63
CA PRO A 839 -7.76 -40.92 1.63
C PRO A 839 -7.14 -41.18 0.25
N PHE A 840 -5.98 -41.84 0.18
CA PHE A 840 -5.33 -42.13 -1.08
C PHE A 840 -4.43 -43.37 -1.02
N VAL A 841 -4.26 -44.00 -2.19
CA VAL A 841 -3.23 -45.01 -2.46
C VAL A 841 -2.58 -44.67 -3.79
N ARG A 842 -1.26 -44.54 -3.83
CA ARG A 842 -0.49 -44.23 -5.04
C ARG A 842 0.50 -45.34 -5.35
N ILE A 843 0.40 -45.94 -6.54
CA ILE A 843 1.27 -47.03 -6.97
C ILE A 843 1.74 -46.77 -8.40
N GLY A 844 3.06 -46.68 -8.59
CA GLY A 844 3.64 -46.39 -9.89
C GLY A 844 3.26 -45.01 -10.43
N GLU A 845 3.47 -44.82 -11.73
CA GLU A 845 3.19 -43.57 -12.46
C GLU A 845 2.15 -43.84 -13.55
N GLU A 846 1.21 -42.91 -13.72
CA GLU A 846 0.15 -43.01 -14.73
C GLU A 846 0.75 -43.06 -16.15
N GLY A 847 0.24 -43.97 -16.99
CA GLY A 847 0.70 -44.14 -18.37
C GLY A 847 1.92 -45.04 -18.57
N LEU A 848 2.59 -45.49 -17.51
CA LEU A 848 3.76 -46.39 -17.60
C LEU A 848 3.41 -47.87 -17.35
N TYR A 849 2.89 -48.55 -18.38
CA TYR A 849 2.45 -49.97 -18.29
C TYR A 849 3.59 -50.99 -18.36
N ASN A 850 4.72 -50.64 -18.98
CA ASN A 850 5.83 -51.56 -19.21
C ASN A 850 6.92 -51.49 -18.12
N VAL A 851 6.73 -50.65 -17.10
CA VAL A 851 7.67 -50.48 -15.99
C VAL A 851 7.00 -50.85 -14.67
N SER A 852 7.71 -51.61 -13.86
CA SER A 852 7.27 -52.01 -12.52
C SER A 852 7.38 -50.84 -11.56
N PRO A 853 6.41 -50.65 -10.64
CA PRO A 853 6.45 -49.55 -9.68
C PRO A 853 7.64 -49.71 -8.74
N GLU A 854 8.36 -48.61 -8.50
CA GLU A 854 9.49 -48.57 -7.55
C GLU A 854 9.06 -48.21 -6.12
N PHE A 855 7.89 -47.60 -5.96
CA PHE A 855 7.27 -47.38 -4.67
C PHE A 855 5.74 -47.52 -4.76
N ALA A 856 5.13 -47.82 -3.61
CA ALA A 856 3.70 -47.77 -3.39
C ALA A 856 3.44 -47.09 -2.03
N VAL A 857 2.52 -46.12 -1.97
CA VAL A 857 2.23 -45.33 -0.77
C VAL A 857 0.74 -45.41 -0.43
N MET A 858 0.42 -45.71 0.83
CA MET A 858 -0.92 -45.63 1.40
C MET A 858 -0.94 -44.57 2.49
N GLY A 859 -1.70 -43.49 2.27
CA GLY A 859 -1.94 -42.49 3.31
C GLY A 859 -3.11 -42.91 4.19
N VAL A 860 -2.95 -42.79 5.51
CA VAL A 860 -3.98 -43.16 6.50
C VAL A 860 -4.20 -42.02 7.47
N GLU A 861 -5.47 -41.73 7.78
CA GLU A 861 -5.87 -40.82 8.85
C GLU A 861 -6.67 -41.60 9.90
N VAL A 862 -6.36 -41.39 11.18
CA VAL A 862 -7.04 -41.95 12.34
C VAL A 862 -7.47 -40.80 13.25
N ARG A 863 -8.70 -40.87 13.77
CA ARG A 863 -9.29 -39.93 14.74
C ARG A 863 -9.54 -40.70 16.05
N PRO A 864 -8.53 -40.83 16.92
CA PRO A 864 -8.65 -41.57 18.16
C PRO A 864 -9.47 -40.82 19.21
N ILE A 865 -10.12 -41.55 20.12
CA ILE A 865 -10.75 -40.96 21.31
C ILE A 865 -9.72 -40.82 22.45
N PRO A 866 -9.90 -39.91 23.42
CA PRO A 866 -8.92 -39.61 24.47
C PRO A 866 -8.55 -40.81 25.35
N GLU A 867 -9.42 -41.82 25.44
CA GLU A 867 -9.20 -43.02 26.24
C GLU A 867 -8.17 -43.99 25.65
N GLU A 868 -7.77 -43.80 24.40
CA GLU A 868 -6.93 -44.74 23.66
C GLU A 868 -5.45 -44.38 23.74
N ASN A 869 -4.61 -45.42 23.76
CA ASN A 869 -3.17 -45.26 23.80
C ASN A 869 -2.59 -45.13 22.38
N VAL A 870 -2.64 -43.91 21.84
CA VAL A 870 -2.16 -43.63 20.48
C VAL A 870 -0.65 -43.86 20.34
N GLU A 871 0.14 -43.63 21.40
CA GLU A 871 1.59 -43.87 21.39
C GLU A 871 1.91 -45.36 21.26
N GLU A 872 1.12 -46.23 21.90
CA GLU A 872 1.23 -47.68 21.73
C GLU A 872 0.79 -48.10 20.33
N LEU A 873 -0.30 -47.53 19.79
CA LEU A 873 -0.71 -47.79 18.43
C LEU A 873 0.37 -47.42 17.40
N VAL A 874 1.04 -46.28 17.57
CA VAL A 874 2.18 -45.87 16.73
C VAL A 874 3.30 -46.91 16.79
N ARG A 875 3.73 -47.32 18.00
CA ARG A 875 4.78 -48.34 18.16
C ARG A 875 4.40 -49.66 17.51
N ASN A 876 3.15 -50.10 17.67
CA ASN A 876 2.67 -51.34 17.09
C ASN A 876 2.58 -51.27 15.56
N LEU A 877 2.22 -50.12 15.00
CA LEU A 877 2.25 -49.90 13.55
C LEU A 877 3.67 -49.89 13.00
N GLU A 878 4.62 -49.23 13.67
CA GLU A 878 6.04 -49.24 13.30
C GLU A 878 6.60 -50.67 13.29
N ASP A 879 6.31 -51.45 14.33
CA ASP A 879 6.74 -52.84 14.44
C ASP A 879 6.07 -53.72 13.38
N LEU A 880 4.76 -53.53 13.13
CA LEU A 880 4.03 -54.24 12.10
C LEU A 880 4.59 -53.92 10.70
N CYS A 881 4.90 -52.65 10.41
CA CYS A 881 5.56 -52.26 9.16
C CYS A 881 6.93 -52.92 9.01
N ARG A 882 7.76 -52.90 10.06
CA ARG A 882 9.10 -53.51 10.06
C ARG A 882 9.05 -55.01 9.79
N GLN A 883 8.09 -55.72 10.41
CA GLN A 883 7.88 -57.16 10.20
C GLN A 883 7.44 -57.51 8.77
N ASN A 884 6.83 -56.56 8.06
CA ASN A 884 6.33 -56.75 6.69
C ASN A 884 7.21 -56.06 5.64
N ASP A 885 8.41 -55.59 6.01
CA ASP A 885 9.35 -54.92 5.11
C ASP A 885 8.72 -53.68 4.42
N LEU A 886 8.05 -52.86 5.23
CA LEU A 886 7.43 -51.59 4.85
C LEU A 886 7.99 -50.45 5.71
N GLU A 887 7.99 -49.24 5.18
CA GLU A 887 8.37 -48.03 5.92
C GLU A 887 7.12 -47.38 6.50
N PHE A 888 7.22 -46.93 7.76
CA PHE A 888 6.19 -46.18 8.45
C PHE A 888 6.64 -44.74 8.62
N HIS A 889 5.91 -43.79 8.02
CA HIS A 889 6.23 -42.37 8.08
C HIS A 889 5.10 -41.64 8.80
N LEU A 890 5.25 -41.44 10.12
CA LEU A 890 4.33 -40.64 10.91
C LEU A 890 4.39 -39.16 10.48
N LYS A 891 3.23 -38.55 10.22
CA LYS A 891 3.12 -37.12 9.88
C LYS A 891 2.67 -36.30 11.08
N VAL A 892 1.61 -36.75 11.75
CA VAL A 892 1.05 -36.13 12.95
C VAL A 892 0.53 -37.21 13.88
N CYS A 893 0.67 -36.99 15.19
CA CYS A 893 0.04 -37.81 16.22
C CYS A 893 -0.27 -36.95 17.45
N GLU A 894 -1.49 -36.41 17.50
CA GLU A 894 -2.02 -35.65 18.63
C GLU A 894 -3.10 -36.45 19.33
N LYS A 895 -3.03 -36.50 20.67
CA LYS A 895 -4.02 -37.19 21.50
C LYS A 895 -5.34 -36.41 21.55
N GLY A 896 -6.44 -37.14 21.74
CA GLY A 896 -7.70 -36.51 22.13
C GLY A 896 -7.60 -35.95 23.54
N ILE A 897 -8.47 -35.00 23.87
CA ILE A 897 -8.54 -34.38 25.20
C ILE A 897 -9.82 -34.75 25.93
N ARG A 898 -9.75 -34.76 27.26
CA ARG A 898 -10.88 -34.86 28.16
C ARG A 898 -10.63 -33.91 29.33
N CYS A 899 -11.37 -32.80 29.38
CA CYS A 899 -11.28 -31.86 30.48
C CYS A 899 -11.80 -32.51 31.76
N SER A 900 -11.12 -32.29 32.88
CA SER A 900 -11.54 -32.86 34.18
C SER A 900 -12.81 -32.15 34.66
N PRO A 901 -13.87 -32.89 35.06
CA PRO A 901 -15.05 -32.32 35.72
C PRO A 901 -14.73 -31.59 37.04
N GLU A 902 -13.55 -31.83 37.61
CA GLU A 902 -13.01 -31.21 38.81
C GLU A 902 -12.26 -29.90 38.52
N ASN A 903 -12.02 -29.55 37.25
CA ASN A 903 -11.38 -28.30 36.89
C ASN A 903 -12.21 -27.10 37.42
N PRO A 904 -11.63 -26.23 38.28
CA PRO A 904 -12.39 -25.17 38.93
C PRO A 904 -12.95 -24.17 37.91
N TYR A 905 -12.20 -23.84 36.87
CA TYR A 905 -12.63 -22.89 35.84
C TYR A 905 -13.75 -23.47 34.96
N LEU A 906 -13.73 -24.79 34.69
CA LEU A 906 -14.83 -25.45 34.00
C LEU A 906 -16.12 -25.35 34.83
N ARG A 907 -16.06 -25.61 36.14
CA ARG A 907 -17.24 -25.49 37.02
C ARG A 907 -17.81 -24.07 37.01
N ILE A 908 -16.95 -23.06 37.08
CA ILE A 908 -17.36 -21.65 37.01
C ILE A 908 -18.05 -21.35 35.66
N LEU A 909 -17.53 -21.87 34.55
CA LEU A 909 -18.17 -21.75 33.23
C LEU A 909 -19.56 -22.42 33.19
N LEU A 910 -19.69 -23.62 33.74
CA LEU A 910 -20.96 -24.35 33.81
C LEU A 910 -22.00 -23.63 34.68
N GLU A 911 -21.58 -23.06 35.80
CA GLU A 911 -22.44 -22.22 36.65
C GLU A 911 -22.89 -20.95 35.93
N ALA A 912 -21.98 -20.28 35.19
CA ALA A 912 -22.30 -19.11 34.39
C ALA A 912 -23.29 -19.45 33.25
N TYR A 913 -23.10 -20.59 32.59
CA TYR A 913 -24.04 -21.10 31.60
C TYR A 913 -25.43 -21.28 32.23
N GLN A 914 -25.53 -22.00 33.35
CA GLN A 914 -26.81 -22.27 34.00
C GLN A 914 -27.50 -20.99 34.49
N GLU A 915 -26.72 -20.02 34.96
CA GLU A 915 -27.22 -18.72 35.40
C GLU A 915 -27.91 -17.95 34.27
N VAL A 916 -27.32 -17.92 33.07
CA VAL A 916 -27.85 -17.15 31.93
C VAL A 916 -28.90 -17.95 31.17
N ALA A 917 -28.61 -19.21 30.83
CA ALA A 917 -29.48 -20.07 30.04
C ALA A 917 -30.75 -20.49 30.80
N LYS A 918 -30.74 -20.44 32.14
CA LYS A 918 -31.81 -20.93 33.03
C LYS A 918 -32.15 -22.41 32.84
N GLU A 919 -31.25 -23.17 32.25
CA GLU A 919 -31.32 -24.62 32.05
C GLU A 919 -29.96 -25.28 32.38
N PRO A 920 -29.92 -26.59 32.64
CA PRO A 920 -28.66 -27.30 32.84
C PRO A 920 -27.69 -27.15 31.66
N PRO A 921 -26.38 -27.03 31.89
CA PRO A 921 -25.39 -26.97 30.81
C PRO A 921 -25.45 -28.17 29.88
N ARG A 922 -25.45 -27.90 28.57
CA ARG A 922 -25.43 -28.92 27.54
C ARG A 922 -24.00 -29.41 27.35
N ILE A 923 -23.68 -30.59 27.88
CA ILE A 923 -22.34 -31.17 27.77
C ILE A 923 -22.27 -32.08 26.54
N GLY A 924 -21.36 -31.74 25.63
CA GLY A 924 -21.17 -32.44 24.37
C GLY A 924 -19.81 -33.13 24.25
N LYS A 925 -19.58 -33.72 23.08
CA LYS A 925 -18.27 -34.22 22.64
C LYS A 925 -18.03 -33.78 21.21
N LYS A 926 -16.90 -33.11 20.95
CA LYS A 926 -16.56 -32.63 19.60
C LYS A 926 -15.89 -33.77 18.82
N LEU A 927 -16.43 -34.06 17.63
CA LEU A 927 -15.91 -35.14 16.78
C LEU A 927 -14.66 -34.69 16.00
N PRO A 928 -14.63 -33.50 15.35
CA PRO A 928 -13.42 -32.99 14.70
C PRO A 928 -12.39 -32.49 15.72
N ALA A 929 -11.11 -32.68 15.41
CA ALA A 929 -10.02 -32.07 16.17
C ALA A 929 -10.02 -30.55 16.00
N THR A 930 -9.70 -29.81 17.06
CA THR A 930 -9.62 -28.33 17.10
C THR A 930 -8.39 -27.91 17.91
N SER A 931 -8.06 -26.61 18.00
CA SER A 931 -6.94 -26.12 18.82
C SER A 931 -7.00 -26.54 20.29
N ALA A 932 -8.19 -26.93 20.80
CA ALA A 932 -8.33 -27.45 22.16
C ALA A 932 -7.41 -28.64 22.44
N ARG A 933 -7.00 -29.42 21.42
CA ARG A 933 -6.06 -30.54 21.55
C ARG A 933 -4.71 -30.14 22.15
N PHE A 934 -4.32 -28.87 22.01
CA PHE A 934 -3.08 -28.31 22.54
C PHE A 934 -3.22 -27.77 23.97
N ALA A 935 -4.39 -27.91 24.59
CA ALA A 935 -4.62 -27.47 25.95
C ALA A 935 -3.65 -28.17 26.93
N PRO A 936 -2.93 -27.42 27.78
CA PRO A 936 -2.03 -27.99 28.78
C PRO A 936 -2.75 -29.02 29.67
N ALA A 937 -2.11 -30.17 29.88
CA ALA A 937 -2.66 -31.28 30.67
C ALA A 937 -4.07 -31.75 30.23
N GLY A 938 -4.43 -31.55 28.96
CA GLY A 938 -5.73 -31.94 28.41
C GLY A 938 -6.91 -31.14 28.95
N GLN A 939 -6.68 -30.00 29.61
CA GLN A 939 -7.71 -29.14 30.21
C GLN A 939 -8.34 -28.19 29.16
N GLY A 940 -8.82 -28.77 28.06
CA GLY A 940 -9.41 -28.05 26.94
C GLY A 940 -10.89 -28.36 26.75
N VAL A 941 -11.68 -27.36 26.35
CA VAL A 941 -13.06 -27.52 25.93
C VAL A 941 -13.29 -26.83 24.58
N VAL A 942 -14.26 -27.29 23.81
CA VAL A 942 -14.72 -26.62 22.60
C VAL A 942 -16.09 -26.04 22.87
N TRP A 943 -16.26 -24.73 22.69
CA TRP A 943 -17.53 -24.06 22.94
C TRP A 943 -17.63 -22.75 22.17
N GLY A 944 -18.55 -22.74 21.22
CA GLY A 944 -18.80 -21.61 20.33
C GLY A 944 -20.25 -21.52 19.89
N GLN A 945 -20.52 -20.55 19.04
CA GLN A 945 -21.85 -20.18 18.57
C GLN A 945 -22.38 -21.17 17.50
N SER A 946 -23.53 -20.84 16.92
CA SER A 946 -24.26 -21.70 16.00
C SER A 946 -24.12 -21.23 14.55
N GLY A 947 -24.06 -22.17 13.62
CA GLY A 947 -24.00 -21.88 12.18
C GLY A 947 -24.24 -23.15 11.37
N ILE A 948 -24.15 -23.10 10.05
CA ILE A 948 -24.20 -24.30 9.20
C ILE A 948 -23.14 -24.27 8.10
N ASP A 949 -22.89 -25.45 7.54
CA ASP A 949 -22.07 -25.66 6.34
C ASP A 949 -20.65 -25.07 6.43
N PRO A 950 -19.90 -25.26 7.54
CA PRO A 950 -18.49 -24.87 7.59
C PRO A 950 -17.75 -25.59 6.45
N HIS A 951 -16.82 -24.87 5.80
CA HIS A 951 -16.09 -25.30 4.60
C HIS A 951 -16.94 -25.45 3.33
N GLY A 952 -18.27 -25.36 3.43
CA GLY A 952 -19.20 -25.52 2.31
C GLY A 952 -19.57 -24.23 1.58
N TYR A 953 -20.50 -24.37 0.64
CA TYR A 953 -20.99 -23.31 -0.25
C TYR A 953 -21.90 -22.31 0.47
N ASN A 954 -22.75 -22.82 1.36
CA ASN A 954 -23.76 -22.06 2.09
C ASN A 954 -23.31 -21.72 3.51
N GLU A 955 -22.00 -21.53 3.74
CA GLU A 955 -21.50 -21.22 5.07
C GLU A 955 -22.20 -19.97 5.63
N LYS A 956 -22.83 -20.13 6.78
CA LYS A 956 -23.53 -19.03 7.45
C LYS A 956 -23.65 -19.22 8.95
N HIS A 957 -23.62 -18.10 9.65
CA HIS A 957 -23.72 -18.00 11.10
C HIS A 957 -25.12 -17.64 11.54
N TYR A 958 -25.62 -18.24 12.63
CA TYR A 958 -26.94 -17.93 13.19
C TYR A 958 -26.86 -16.78 14.18
N ILE A 959 -27.27 -15.58 13.74
CA ILE A 959 -27.15 -14.31 14.46
C ILE A 959 -27.78 -14.36 15.86
N PRO A 960 -28.96 -14.98 16.08
CA PRO A 960 -29.57 -15.06 17.41
C PRO A 960 -28.73 -15.80 18.47
N SER A 961 -27.75 -16.61 18.07
CA SER A 961 -26.84 -17.29 19.00
C SER A 961 -25.76 -16.38 19.62
N ILE A 962 -25.51 -15.20 19.03
CA ILE A 962 -24.48 -14.24 19.50
C ILE A 962 -24.76 -13.76 20.92
N LYS A 963 -25.98 -13.25 21.17
CA LYS A 963 -26.30 -12.58 22.44
C LYS A 963 -26.26 -13.52 23.65
N PRO A 964 -26.86 -14.73 23.62
CA PRO A 964 -26.75 -15.68 24.72
C PRO A 964 -25.31 -16.09 25.02
N TYR A 965 -24.49 -16.31 23.98
CA TYR A 965 -23.07 -16.65 24.14
C TYR A 965 -22.30 -15.51 24.82
N TYR A 966 -22.49 -14.28 24.35
CA TYR A 966 -21.92 -13.06 24.94
C TYR A 966 -22.30 -12.87 26.42
N ASP A 967 -23.56 -13.14 26.76
CA ASP A 967 -24.06 -12.99 28.13
C ASP A 967 -23.44 -14.02 29.07
N ILE A 968 -23.24 -15.27 28.60
CA ILE A 968 -22.56 -16.31 29.39
C ILE A 968 -21.08 -15.95 29.58
N LEU A 969 -20.38 -15.43 28.57
CA LEU A 969 -19.01 -14.94 28.74
C LEU A 969 -18.93 -13.84 29.82
N SER A 970 -19.90 -12.93 29.83
CA SER A 970 -19.98 -11.86 30.81
C SER A 970 -20.24 -12.39 32.23
N ALA A 971 -21.15 -13.36 32.38
CA ALA A 971 -21.39 -14.04 33.66
C ALA A 971 -20.15 -14.84 34.12
N PHE A 972 -19.44 -15.48 33.19
CA PHE A 972 -18.24 -16.25 33.48
C PHE A 972 -17.12 -15.35 34.01
N ALA A 973 -16.82 -14.23 33.34
CA ALA A 973 -15.83 -13.27 33.82
C ALA A 973 -16.16 -12.72 35.22
N LYS A 974 -17.41 -12.32 35.45
CA LYS A 974 -17.84 -11.80 36.75
C LYS A 974 -17.57 -12.80 37.89
N ARG A 975 -17.74 -14.10 37.63
CA ARG A 975 -17.43 -15.15 38.61
C ARG A 975 -15.93 -15.37 38.78
N LEU A 976 -15.14 -15.28 37.71
CA LEU A 976 -13.67 -15.36 37.77
C LEU A 976 -13.07 -14.23 38.62
N GLU A 977 -13.60 -13.01 38.49
CA GLU A 977 -13.23 -11.86 39.33
C GLU A 977 -13.48 -12.14 40.82
N GLY A 978 -14.65 -12.70 41.15
CA GLY A 978 -14.97 -13.11 42.52
C GLY A 978 -14.03 -14.18 43.07
N HIS A 979 -13.65 -15.16 42.23
CA HIS A 979 -12.72 -16.23 42.60
C HIS A 979 -11.29 -15.71 42.88
N LEU A 980 -10.80 -14.77 42.07
CA LEU A 980 -9.50 -14.09 42.28
C LEU A 980 -9.44 -13.39 43.63
N VAL A 981 -10.46 -12.59 43.95
CA VAL A 981 -10.53 -11.82 45.20
C VAL A 981 -10.53 -12.74 46.44
N MET A 982 -11.17 -13.90 46.35
CA MET A 982 -11.17 -14.89 47.43
C MET A 982 -9.81 -15.59 47.57
N THR A 983 -9.18 -15.95 46.46
CA THR A 983 -7.87 -16.64 46.46
C THR A 983 -6.75 -15.74 46.99
N VAL A 984 -6.76 -14.45 46.66
CA VAL A 984 -5.78 -13.47 47.19
C VAL A 984 -5.96 -13.29 48.70
N LYS A 985 -7.19 -13.19 49.20
CA LYS A 985 -7.47 -13.08 50.65
C LYS A 985 -7.12 -14.33 51.45
N GLU A 986 -7.14 -15.51 50.83
CA GLU A 986 -6.71 -16.76 51.45
C GLU A 986 -5.19 -16.91 51.48
N ASN A 987 -4.46 -16.38 50.50
CA ASN A 987 -2.99 -16.37 50.50
C ASN A 987 -2.36 -15.27 51.38
N GLU A 988 -3.12 -14.21 51.72
CA GLU A 988 -2.71 -13.16 52.67
C GLU A 988 -2.99 -13.53 54.14
N ARG A 989 -3.67 -14.65 54.40
CA ARG A 989 -3.92 -15.23 55.73
C ARG A 989 -2.97 -16.38 56.01
#